data_AF-A0A5M8SHT7-F1
#
_entry.id   AF-A0A5M8SHT7-F1
#
_cell.length_a   1.000
_cell.length_b   1.000
_cell.length_c   1.000
_cell.angle_alpha   90.00
_cell.angle_beta   90.00
_cell.angle_gamma   90.00
#
_symmetry.space_group_name_H-M   'P 1'
#
loop_
_entity.id
_entity.type
_entity.pdbx_description
1 polymer ?
#
loop_
_entity_poly.entity_id
_entity_poly.type
_entity_poly.pdbx_seq_one_letter_code
_entity_poly.pdbx_strand_id
1 'polypeptide(L)'
;MIGLAGILIAELTYQLDPCPQLETITGPAHELFGFAAEDFLSGQVSFLDRIHPHDCDVVAPLFASGQLASGQVVLRFRHGGGRILCLQVTYQKQHTDNRTTLHLQLQNAVALCCNPLSGDAAYFRVMIENTEEEVFFKDRNHVFIAASSRFRAAMARFLNGRELVGLTDYDILPEADADMFYATEKQVLAEGTSTDVLHEVVRAGESISVNAQYHPVRGDAGQMVGVFATVHGARTHLRAEEKVEGPGRSPRMGGYVLDLRRGVSTTSAMVDSIFGIDKRYPHDVQGWAALVHPSDRARMMDYFQSVVTSPDGIFNMEYRIVRQSDGEVRWVHGLGRVDRSADGVPLVLRGTIGDITERKEAEAALLKSKERLQAMIENAPVGLAMFDCDMRYLAASGRWLEIIGRPGENILGRCHYDLLPNSESYREIHQRALAGEPQKCDEDRFQRPDGSVQWRRWEILPWRADDGQLGGIVSFMEDISEKKEAERRLRLSASVFEHATEAILVFDLDMRIIEMNESFTRITGYAREEVLGRHPNILRSDLHDDAFYASMWKTVRETGRWRGELWNRSKSGAMSAVVCTITTVADSAGNAQYYVALFYDITPIKEQEKRLEHIAHFDALTGLPNRTLLGDRLRHAMASARDTNRMLAVIYIDLDNFKAINDRQGKDAADALLVSVAGRMKHVLRDADTLGRLSGDEFVAILPDLGSPEAATAALDRLLQAVGEPYIIGEQELRVSATAGASFYPQNQDVDADQLLRQADQAMYEAKLAGKGRYHIFDPVRDHTVRGRHEELARIRQALAAGEFVLYYQPKVNMATGQLVAAEALIRWQHPQRGLLPPADFLPVIEDDPLAIDVGEWVIDRALSQIATWMHGGHRLRVNINVSAKQLEQVDFIARLGQLLARHPEVSPSLLGLEVLESSALRDVAMVSEVIQACGQMGIRVAIDDFGTGYSSLTYLKRLPAPVLKIDQSFVRDMLDDVEDLAILQGILGLATAFRRMPVAEGVESVGHGLVLLRLGCEVGQGYGIARPMPPEQLFLWYAGWRPDPRWRNVVPLSPLDWPVLTAEVEQGAWVRALARYLKGEAANPPELEEARSRFGVWLESERRNPRAARGTIGLMEDLHRKSHQAARRAVTLKKRGRHAEAAALLESVLKASDAMQAHFEASLRGAPPALPPAVAVEHPDLARIPLPTAKVQ
;
A
#
# COMPACT_ATOMS: atom_id res chain seq x y z
N MET A 1 -38.38 10.63 -23.62
CA MET A 1 -37.84 10.94 -24.97
C MET A 1 -37.45 12.41 -25.03
N ILE A 2 -36.15 12.71 -24.91
CA ILE A 2 -35.57 13.81 -25.68
C ILE A 2 -35.19 13.17 -27.02
N GLY A 3 -36.12 13.19 -27.96
CA GLY A 3 -35.98 12.46 -29.22
C GLY A 3 -35.34 13.33 -30.29
N LEU A 4 -34.08 13.05 -30.65
CA LEU A 4 -33.39 13.57 -31.84
C LEU A 4 -33.63 15.07 -32.13
N ALA A 5 -33.36 15.93 -31.15
CA ALA A 5 -33.18 17.35 -31.42
C ALA A 5 -31.92 17.51 -32.29
N GLY A 6 -32.03 18.21 -33.43
CA GLY A 6 -30.87 18.56 -34.24
C GLY A 6 -29.91 19.48 -33.48
N ILE A 7 -28.62 19.38 -33.75
CA ILE A 7 -27.61 20.27 -33.14
C ILE A 7 -27.83 21.68 -33.69
N LEU A 8 -28.43 22.56 -32.89
CA LEU A 8 -28.67 23.96 -33.24
C LEU A 8 -27.37 24.76 -33.04
N ILE A 9 -26.73 25.09 -34.16
CA ILE A 9 -25.51 25.89 -34.23
C ILE A 9 -25.86 27.26 -34.82
N ALA A 10 -25.50 28.33 -34.13
CA ALA A 10 -25.56 29.69 -34.66
C ALA A 10 -24.16 30.28 -34.79
N GLU A 11 -23.95 31.14 -35.78
CA GLU A 11 -22.67 31.76 -36.07
C GLU A 11 -22.82 33.29 -36.02
N LEU A 12 -21.93 33.98 -35.32
CA LEU A 12 -21.89 35.44 -35.20
C LEU A 12 -20.54 35.95 -35.74
N THR A 13 -20.56 36.97 -36.61
CA THR A 13 -19.35 37.65 -37.08
C THR A 13 -19.32 39.09 -36.58
N TYR A 14 -18.28 39.42 -35.81
CA TYR A 14 -18.01 40.77 -35.32
C TYR A 14 -16.88 41.44 -36.10
N GLN A 15 -17.04 42.70 -36.49
CA GLN A 15 -15.91 43.60 -36.73
C GLN A 15 -15.49 44.21 -35.39
N LEU A 16 -14.20 44.11 -35.01
CA LEU A 16 -13.74 44.58 -33.70
C LEU A 16 -13.26 46.03 -33.67
N ASP A 17 -12.82 46.57 -34.80
CA ASP A 17 -12.19 47.90 -34.90
C ASP A 17 -13.16 48.90 -35.58
N PRO A 18 -13.34 50.13 -35.07
CA PRO A 18 -12.72 50.73 -33.88
C PRO A 18 -13.44 50.36 -32.56
N CYS A 19 -14.55 49.64 -32.63
CA CYS A 19 -15.31 49.12 -31.50
C CYS A 19 -16.08 47.87 -31.97
N PRO A 20 -16.27 46.83 -31.13
CA PRO A 20 -17.00 45.62 -31.52
C PRO A 20 -18.42 45.91 -32.02
N GLN A 21 -18.67 45.62 -33.30
CA GLN A 21 -19.97 45.68 -33.96
C GLN A 21 -20.30 44.31 -34.57
N LEU A 22 -21.50 43.80 -34.30
CA LEU A 22 -22.00 42.59 -34.95
C LEU A 22 -22.40 42.93 -36.39
N GLU A 23 -21.95 42.13 -37.35
CA GLU A 23 -22.20 42.36 -38.78
C GLU A 23 -23.12 41.31 -39.39
N THR A 24 -22.96 40.05 -39.00
CA THR A 24 -23.81 38.95 -39.44
C THR A 24 -24.09 38.00 -38.29
N ILE A 25 -25.29 37.44 -38.29
CA ILE A 25 -25.69 36.31 -37.47
C ILE A 25 -26.42 35.31 -38.37
N THR A 26 -26.01 34.05 -38.32
CA THR A 26 -26.51 32.97 -39.20
C THR A 26 -26.84 31.72 -38.38
N GLY A 27 -27.75 30.89 -38.89
CA GLY A 27 -28.33 29.78 -38.13
C GLY A 27 -29.59 30.18 -37.34
N PRO A 28 -30.12 29.30 -36.47
CA PRO A 28 -31.42 29.47 -35.82
C PRO A 28 -31.31 30.34 -34.56
N ALA A 29 -30.93 31.61 -34.73
CA ALA A 29 -30.65 32.56 -33.65
C ALA A 29 -31.81 32.67 -32.62
N HIS A 30 -33.05 32.68 -33.09
CA HIS A 30 -34.24 32.73 -32.23
C HIS A 30 -34.41 31.45 -31.38
N GLU A 31 -34.02 30.29 -31.88
CA GLU A 31 -34.15 29.01 -31.16
C GLU A 31 -33.01 28.79 -30.16
N LEU A 32 -31.81 29.32 -30.44
CA LEU A 32 -30.64 29.21 -29.56
C LEU A 32 -30.58 30.33 -28.51
N PHE A 33 -30.92 31.57 -28.87
CA PHE A 33 -30.78 32.75 -28.00
C PHE A 33 -32.11 33.33 -27.49
N GLY A 34 -33.25 32.99 -28.11
CA GLY A 34 -34.56 33.56 -27.74
C GLY A 34 -34.79 35.00 -28.20
N PHE A 35 -34.04 35.47 -29.21
CA PHE A 35 -34.13 36.80 -29.83
C PHE A 35 -34.00 36.66 -31.36
N ALA A 36 -34.59 37.57 -32.13
CA ALA A 36 -34.45 37.56 -33.59
C ALA A 36 -33.01 37.92 -34.02
N ALA A 37 -32.61 37.51 -35.22
CA ALA A 37 -31.31 37.88 -35.80
C ALA A 37 -31.18 39.40 -35.93
N GLU A 38 -32.29 40.03 -36.31
CA GLU A 38 -32.49 41.45 -36.53
C GLU A 38 -32.37 42.27 -35.24
N ASP A 39 -32.71 41.71 -34.07
CA ASP A 39 -32.62 42.38 -32.77
C ASP A 39 -31.16 42.63 -32.37
N PHE A 40 -30.28 41.66 -32.67
CA PHE A 40 -28.84 41.79 -32.45
C PHE A 40 -28.19 42.71 -33.51
N LEU A 41 -28.54 42.55 -34.79
CA LEU A 41 -27.96 43.35 -35.89
C LEU A 41 -28.38 44.82 -35.86
N SER A 42 -29.55 45.14 -35.31
CA SER A 42 -30.02 46.51 -35.09
C SER A 42 -29.47 47.15 -33.80
N GLY A 43 -28.75 46.38 -32.97
CA GLY A 43 -28.22 46.85 -31.69
C GLY A 43 -29.28 47.01 -30.58
N GLN A 44 -30.52 46.53 -30.77
CA GLN A 44 -31.54 46.52 -29.71
C GLN A 44 -31.21 45.50 -28.62
N VAL A 45 -30.51 44.42 -28.97
CA VAL A 45 -29.98 43.43 -28.02
C VAL A 45 -28.48 43.28 -28.26
N SER A 46 -27.67 43.73 -27.31
CA SER A 46 -26.23 43.40 -27.31
C SER A 46 -26.04 41.94 -26.88
N PHE A 47 -25.23 41.18 -27.63
CA PHE A 47 -24.78 39.84 -27.24
C PHE A 47 -23.87 39.90 -26.01
N LEU A 48 -22.96 40.88 -25.96
CA LEU A 48 -21.98 41.03 -24.88
C LEU A 48 -22.65 41.30 -23.54
N ASP A 49 -23.65 42.16 -23.52
CA ASP A 49 -24.45 42.54 -22.33
C ASP A 49 -25.33 41.38 -21.81
N ARG A 50 -25.42 40.28 -22.58
CA ARG A 50 -26.15 39.05 -22.23
C ARG A 50 -25.22 37.93 -21.78
N ILE A 51 -23.90 38.07 -21.88
CA ILE A 51 -22.96 37.10 -21.31
C ILE A 51 -22.93 37.28 -19.78
N HIS A 52 -22.76 36.18 -19.05
CA HIS A 52 -22.76 36.23 -17.59
C HIS A 52 -21.56 37.05 -17.05
N PRO A 53 -21.75 37.93 -16.04
CA PRO A 53 -20.67 38.78 -15.52
C PRO A 53 -19.42 38.01 -15.06
N HIS A 54 -19.60 36.78 -14.57
CA HIS A 54 -18.51 35.90 -14.14
C HIS A 54 -17.77 35.16 -15.27
N ASP A 55 -18.06 35.49 -16.55
CA ASP A 55 -17.29 35.08 -17.73
C ASP A 55 -16.65 36.26 -18.49
N CYS A 56 -16.73 37.50 -17.97
CA CYS A 56 -16.07 38.67 -18.58
C CYS A 56 -14.53 38.53 -18.67
N ASP A 57 -13.93 37.70 -17.83
CA ASP A 57 -12.53 37.28 -17.86
C ASP A 57 -12.15 36.54 -19.16
N VAL A 58 -13.06 35.70 -19.66
CA VAL A 58 -12.90 34.93 -20.90
C VAL A 58 -13.29 35.76 -22.13
N VAL A 59 -14.27 36.66 -21.98
CA VAL A 59 -14.79 37.48 -23.09
C VAL A 59 -13.85 38.62 -23.48
N ALA A 60 -13.29 39.36 -22.52
CA ALA A 60 -12.47 40.53 -22.83
C ALA A 60 -11.26 40.22 -23.77
N PRO A 61 -10.53 39.10 -23.60
CA PRO A 61 -9.48 38.69 -24.55
C PRO A 61 -9.99 38.41 -25.98
N LEU A 62 -11.16 37.78 -26.14
CA LEU A 62 -11.72 37.44 -27.46
C LEU A 62 -11.95 38.69 -28.31
N PHE A 63 -12.58 39.70 -27.72
CA PHE A 63 -13.03 40.93 -28.38
C PHE A 63 -11.99 42.07 -28.37
N ALA A 64 -10.93 42.00 -27.56
CA ALA A 64 -9.78 42.91 -27.69
C ALA A 64 -9.07 42.70 -29.04
N SER A 65 -8.46 43.73 -29.64
CA SER A 65 -7.88 43.69 -31.00
C SER A 65 -6.54 42.90 -31.15
N GLY A 66 -6.22 42.01 -30.20
CA GLY A 66 -5.00 41.19 -30.21
C GLY A 66 -5.06 39.89 -31.03
N GLN A 67 -3.87 39.32 -31.32
CA GLN A 67 -3.60 38.18 -32.22
C GLN A 67 -4.03 36.78 -31.69
N LEU A 68 -5.22 36.64 -31.10
CA LEU A 68 -5.80 35.33 -30.80
C LEU A 68 -6.31 34.68 -32.10
N ALA A 69 -5.68 33.59 -32.57
CA ALA A 69 -5.98 33.00 -33.87
C ALA A 69 -7.29 32.18 -33.90
N SER A 70 -7.41 31.16 -33.05
CA SER A 70 -8.63 30.36 -32.87
C SER A 70 -8.58 29.55 -31.58
N GLY A 71 -9.73 29.04 -31.13
CA GLY A 71 -9.83 28.17 -29.97
C GLY A 71 -11.28 27.78 -29.63
N GLN A 72 -11.47 27.17 -28.47
CA GLN A 72 -12.77 26.85 -27.90
C GLN A 72 -12.83 27.29 -26.44
N VAL A 73 -13.97 27.85 -26.03
CA VAL A 73 -14.31 28.18 -24.64
C VAL A 73 -15.78 27.82 -24.36
N VAL A 74 -16.18 27.82 -23.10
CA VAL A 74 -17.58 27.74 -22.67
C VAL A 74 -17.96 29.08 -22.06
N LEU A 75 -19.10 29.65 -22.48
CA LEU A 75 -19.61 30.93 -22.00
C LEU A 75 -21.07 30.77 -21.57
N ARG A 76 -21.43 31.36 -20.43
CA ARG A 76 -22.83 31.44 -19.96
C ARG A 76 -23.55 32.62 -20.59
N PHE A 77 -24.67 32.37 -21.25
CA PHE A 77 -25.45 33.38 -21.98
C PHE A 77 -26.90 33.47 -21.48
N ARG A 78 -27.41 34.68 -21.28
CA ARG A 78 -28.79 34.95 -20.85
C ARG A 78 -29.75 34.99 -22.04
N HIS A 79 -30.43 33.88 -22.26
CA HIS A 79 -31.50 33.69 -23.25
C HIS A 79 -32.65 34.70 -23.07
N GLY A 80 -33.37 35.04 -24.15
CA GLY A 80 -34.47 36.01 -24.12
C GLY A 80 -35.61 35.64 -23.15
N GLY A 81 -35.85 34.34 -22.97
CA GLY A 81 -36.71 33.79 -21.91
C GLY A 81 -36.12 33.79 -20.49
N GLY A 82 -35.14 34.66 -20.19
CA GLY A 82 -34.57 34.90 -18.85
C GLY A 82 -33.49 33.94 -18.37
N ARG A 83 -33.59 32.64 -18.71
CA ARG A 83 -32.64 31.58 -18.30
C ARG A 83 -31.20 31.79 -18.79
N ILE A 84 -30.24 31.23 -18.06
CA ILE A 84 -28.87 31.03 -18.54
C ILE A 84 -28.79 29.77 -19.43
N LEU A 85 -27.89 29.79 -20.42
CA LEU A 85 -27.47 28.66 -21.24
C LEU A 85 -25.94 28.59 -21.26
N CYS A 86 -25.36 27.43 -21.02
CA CYS A 86 -23.94 27.19 -21.32
C CYS A 86 -23.77 26.95 -22.82
N LEU A 87 -23.03 27.83 -23.49
CA LEU A 87 -22.72 27.72 -24.90
C LEU A 87 -21.26 27.30 -25.06
N GLN A 88 -20.99 26.23 -25.80
CA GLN A 88 -19.66 25.99 -26.33
C GLN A 88 -19.46 26.96 -27.50
N VAL A 89 -18.41 27.79 -27.41
CA VAL A 89 -18.07 28.80 -28.40
C VAL A 89 -16.72 28.43 -29.01
N THR A 90 -16.76 27.94 -30.26
CA THR A 90 -15.58 27.84 -31.11
C THR A 90 -15.37 29.21 -31.74
N TYR A 91 -14.18 29.78 -31.60
CA TYR A 91 -13.86 31.09 -32.14
C TYR A 91 -12.70 31.02 -33.13
N GLN A 92 -12.76 31.85 -34.17
CA GLN A 92 -11.68 32.08 -35.11
C GLN A 92 -11.63 33.56 -35.47
N LYS A 93 -10.43 34.14 -35.41
CA LYS A 93 -10.17 35.53 -35.72
C LYS A 93 -9.46 35.62 -37.06
N GLN A 94 -9.91 36.54 -37.91
CA GLN A 94 -9.28 36.83 -39.18
C GLN A 94 -8.93 38.31 -39.22
N HIS A 95 -7.71 38.63 -39.64
CA HIS A 95 -7.24 40.01 -39.76
C HIS A 95 -6.92 40.27 -41.22
N THR A 96 -7.52 41.33 -41.76
CA THR A 96 -7.32 41.82 -43.13
C THR A 96 -6.82 43.26 -43.05
N ASP A 97 -6.15 43.76 -44.09
CA ASP A 97 -5.31 44.97 -44.05
C ASP A 97 -5.96 46.28 -43.54
N ASN A 98 -7.28 46.31 -43.33
CA ASN A 98 -8.02 47.44 -42.74
C ASN A 98 -9.07 47.02 -41.68
N ARG A 99 -9.15 45.74 -41.28
CA ARG A 99 -10.29 45.20 -40.49
C ARG A 99 -9.99 43.85 -39.83
N THR A 100 -10.22 43.76 -38.52
CA THR A 100 -10.27 42.50 -37.77
C THR A 100 -11.70 41.98 -37.67
N THR A 101 -11.95 40.75 -38.13
CA THR A 101 -13.19 40.01 -37.87
C THR A 101 -12.98 38.91 -36.83
N LEU A 102 -13.98 38.72 -35.96
CA LEU A 102 -14.08 37.61 -35.02
C LEU A 102 -15.31 36.80 -35.39
N HIS A 103 -15.09 35.57 -35.86
CA HIS A 103 -16.13 34.60 -36.13
C HIS A 103 -16.30 33.72 -34.89
N LEU A 104 -17.53 33.64 -34.39
CA LEU A 104 -17.93 32.77 -33.29
C LEU A 104 -18.92 31.75 -33.85
N GLN A 105 -18.69 30.47 -33.59
CA GLN A 105 -19.63 29.39 -33.82
C GLN A 105 -20.09 28.86 -32.46
N LEU A 106 -21.36 29.01 -32.16
CA LEU A 106 -21.96 28.78 -30.84
C LEU A 106 -22.99 27.66 -30.92
N GLN A 107 -22.92 26.75 -29.97
CA GLN A 107 -23.87 25.65 -29.82
C GLN A 107 -24.14 25.40 -28.33
N ASN A 108 -25.36 24.98 -28.01
CA ASN A 108 -25.71 24.65 -26.63
C ASN A 108 -24.89 23.43 -26.16
N ALA A 109 -24.18 23.55 -25.04
CA ALA A 109 -23.34 22.49 -24.47
C ALA A 109 -24.11 21.17 -24.32
N VAL A 110 -25.38 21.24 -23.89
CA VAL A 110 -26.31 20.10 -23.78
C VAL A 110 -26.39 19.25 -25.05
N ALA A 111 -26.39 19.87 -26.24
CA ALA A 111 -26.52 19.17 -27.51
C ALA A 111 -25.29 18.31 -27.87
N LEU A 112 -24.15 18.53 -27.21
CA LEU A 112 -22.90 17.80 -27.44
C LEU A 112 -22.81 16.48 -26.66
N CYS A 113 -23.72 16.20 -25.74
CA CYS A 113 -23.79 14.91 -25.04
C CYS A 113 -24.16 13.73 -25.97
N CYS A 114 -24.54 14.02 -27.22
CA CYS A 114 -24.93 13.06 -28.23
C CYS A 114 -23.72 12.40 -28.93
N ASN A 115 -23.08 11.43 -28.25
CA ASN A 115 -22.05 10.51 -28.77
C ASN A 115 -20.62 11.13 -28.88
N PRO A 116 -19.50 10.41 -28.59
CA PRO A 116 -19.39 8.95 -28.46
C PRO A 116 -18.77 8.41 -27.16
N LEU A 117 -19.36 7.32 -26.64
CA LEU A 117 -18.68 6.37 -25.77
C LEU A 117 -17.99 5.31 -26.63
N SER A 118 -16.69 5.50 -26.90
CA SER A 118 -15.82 4.49 -27.52
C SER A 118 -14.50 4.38 -26.75
N GLY A 119 -14.23 3.22 -26.18
CA GLY A 119 -13.09 2.99 -25.29
C GLY A 119 -13.47 2.98 -23.81
N ASP A 120 -12.47 3.13 -22.94
CA ASP A 120 -12.50 2.68 -21.54
C ASP A 120 -13.46 3.46 -20.62
N ALA A 121 -13.96 4.61 -21.06
CA ALA A 121 -15.03 5.36 -20.38
C ALA A 121 -16.33 4.54 -20.18
N ALA A 122 -16.55 3.48 -20.98
CA ALA A 122 -17.68 2.56 -20.78
C ALA A 122 -17.61 1.81 -19.43
N TYR A 123 -16.41 1.44 -18.97
CA TYR A 123 -16.24 0.78 -17.67
C TYR A 123 -16.45 1.75 -16.50
N PHE A 124 -15.99 3.00 -16.65
CA PHE A 124 -16.22 4.05 -15.65
C PHE A 124 -17.71 4.32 -15.42
N ARG A 125 -18.55 4.36 -16.46
CA ARG A 125 -19.98 4.58 -16.27
C ARG A 125 -20.63 3.45 -15.47
N VAL A 126 -20.31 2.18 -15.77
CA VAL A 126 -20.83 1.03 -15.01
C VAL A 126 -20.39 1.07 -13.54
N MET A 127 -19.15 1.48 -13.26
CA MET A 127 -18.63 1.63 -11.90
C MET A 127 -19.34 2.75 -11.13
N ILE A 128 -19.64 3.88 -11.79
CA ILE A 128 -20.36 5.02 -11.20
C ILE A 128 -21.87 4.75 -11.03
N GLU A 129 -22.49 4.00 -11.94
CA GLU A 129 -23.92 3.68 -11.88
C GLU A 129 -24.27 2.66 -10.78
N ASN A 130 -23.27 1.95 -10.23
CA ASN A 130 -23.43 0.91 -9.20
C ASN A 130 -22.75 1.24 -7.86
N THR A 131 -22.29 2.47 -7.61
CA THR A 131 -21.85 2.89 -6.27
C THR A 131 -23.02 3.38 -5.41
N GLU A 132 -22.94 3.16 -4.10
CA GLU A 132 -23.91 3.66 -3.11
C GLU A 132 -23.66 5.12 -2.69
N GLU A 133 -22.54 5.72 -3.11
CA GLU A 133 -22.19 7.12 -2.88
C GLU A 133 -22.85 8.07 -3.90
N GLU A 134 -23.12 9.33 -3.51
CA GLU A 134 -23.75 10.34 -4.37
C GLU A 134 -22.72 10.98 -5.32
N VAL A 135 -22.13 10.18 -6.21
CA VAL A 135 -21.08 10.62 -7.14
C VAL A 135 -21.62 10.98 -8.53
N PHE A 136 -20.91 11.86 -9.25
CA PHE A 136 -21.17 12.20 -10.66
C PHE A 136 -19.89 12.48 -11.46
N PHE A 137 -20.02 12.54 -12.78
CA PHE A 137 -18.97 12.93 -13.72
C PHE A 137 -19.53 13.88 -14.78
N LYS A 138 -18.90 15.05 -14.93
CA LYS A 138 -19.17 16.04 -15.98
C LYS A 138 -18.03 16.10 -16.99
N ASP A 139 -18.33 16.44 -18.23
CA ASP A 139 -17.32 16.75 -19.23
C ASP A 139 -16.74 18.16 -19.08
N ARG A 140 -15.86 18.53 -20.02
CA ARG A 140 -15.28 19.88 -20.13
C ARG A 140 -16.27 20.99 -20.46
N ASN A 141 -17.51 20.65 -20.81
CA ASN A 141 -18.58 21.58 -21.14
C ASN A 141 -19.58 21.75 -19.98
N HIS A 142 -19.25 21.22 -18.79
CA HIS A 142 -20.09 21.19 -17.58
C HIS A 142 -21.39 20.40 -17.73
N VAL A 143 -21.44 19.47 -18.68
CA VAL A 143 -22.60 18.60 -18.92
C VAL A 143 -22.45 17.30 -18.14
N PHE A 144 -23.47 16.88 -17.38
CA PHE A 144 -23.46 15.60 -16.69
C PHE A 144 -23.40 14.44 -17.72
N ILE A 145 -22.34 13.63 -17.69
CA ILE A 145 -22.15 12.45 -18.57
C ILE A 145 -22.47 11.15 -17.83
N ALA A 146 -22.17 11.09 -16.53
CA ALA A 146 -22.52 9.96 -15.67
C ALA A 146 -22.91 10.46 -14.28
N ALA A 147 -23.80 9.73 -13.60
CA ALA A 147 -24.14 9.97 -12.20
C ALA A 147 -24.63 8.68 -11.55
N SER A 148 -24.30 8.49 -10.28
CA SER A 148 -24.91 7.47 -9.42
C SER A 148 -26.44 7.58 -9.44
N SER A 149 -27.13 6.44 -9.26
CA SER A 149 -28.58 6.41 -9.10
C SER A 149 -29.05 7.31 -7.95
N ARG A 150 -28.24 7.36 -6.88
CA ARG A 150 -28.46 8.13 -5.66
C ARG A 150 -28.39 9.66 -5.88
N PHE A 151 -27.37 10.16 -6.60
CA PHE A 151 -27.30 11.59 -6.95
C PHE A 151 -28.44 12.01 -7.89
N ARG A 152 -28.79 11.16 -8.87
CA ARG A 152 -29.97 11.40 -9.73
C ARG A 152 -31.27 11.51 -8.92
N ALA A 153 -31.44 10.67 -7.88
CA ALA A 153 -32.60 10.71 -7.01
C ALA A 153 -32.66 11.99 -6.15
N ALA A 154 -31.52 12.50 -5.65
CA ALA A 154 -31.45 13.78 -4.95
C ALA A 154 -31.89 14.95 -5.84
N MET A 155 -31.48 14.94 -7.11
CA MET A 155 -31.81 15.97 -8.12
C MET A 155 -33.20 15.83 -8.77
N ALA A 156 -33.92 14.73 -8.53
CA ALA A 156 -35.20 14.43 -9.20
C ALA A 156 -36.27 15.54 -9.10
N ARG A 157 -36.31 16.29 -7.98
CA ARG A 157 -37.26 17.39 -7.75
C ARG A 157 -36.93 18.67 -8.53
N PHE A 158 -35.69 18.82 -8.99
CA PHE A 158 -35.22 19.96 -9.79
C PHE A 158 -35.31 19.69 -11.29
N LEU A 159 -35.16 18.42 -11.69
CA LEU A 159 -35.24 17.97 -13.07
C LEU A 159 -36.61 18.19 -13.73
N ASN A 160 -37.70 18.24 -12.95
CA ASN A 160 -39.08 18.33 -13.43
C ASN A 160 -39.43 17.26 -14.49
N GLY A 161 -38.93 16.03 -14.30
CA GLY A 161 -39.16 14.91 -15.20
C GLY A 161 -38.22 14.83 -16.41
N ARG A 162 -37.21 15.71 -16.51
CA ARG A 162 -36.07 15.51 -17.42
C ARG A 162 -35.08 14.49 -16.86
N GLU A 163 -34.21 13.98 -17.73
CA GLU A 163 -33.08 13.13 -17.35
C GLU A 163 -31.87 14.01 -16.99
N LEU A 164 -31.05 13.59 -16.01
CA LEU A 164 -29.91 14.39 -15.55
C LEU A 164 -28.73 14.38 -16.53
N VAL A 165 -28.48 13.22 -17.15
CA VAL A 165 -27.40 13.06 -18.12
C VAL A 165 -27.77 13.87 -19.37
N GLY A 166 -26.84 14.71 -19.83
CA GLY A 166 -27.09 15.68 -20.89
C GLY A 166 -27.67 17.02 -20.42
N LEU A 167 -27.64 17.36 -19.13
CA LEU A 167 -27.98 18.69 -18.61
C LEU A 167 -26.78 19.40 -17.96
N THR A 168 -26.91 20.71 -17.74
CA THR A 168 -26.02 21.55 -16.92
C THR A 168 -26.71 21.99 -15.63
N ASP A 169 -25.98 22.58 -14.67
CA ASP A 169 -26.57 23.01 -13.40
C ASP A 169 -27.64 24.10 -13.59
N TYR A 170 -27.46 25.01 -14.56
CA TYR A 170 -28.44 26.05 -14.90
C TYR A 170 -29.74 25.51 -15.51
N ASP A 171 -29.75 24.24 -15.96
CA ASP A 171 -30.98 23.59 -16.38
C ASP A 171 -31.84 23.14 -15.19
N ILE A 172 -31.26 22.96 -14.00
CA ILE A 172 -31.90 22.29 -12.85
C ILE A 172 -31.98 23.17 -11.59
N LEU A 173 -30.96 23.97 -11.30
CA LEU A 173 -30.88 24.81 -10.11
C LEU A 173 -31.19 26.28 -10.42
N PRO A 174 -31.59 27.07 -9.41
CA PRO A 174 -31.58 28.53 -9.49
C PRO A 174 -30.21 29.07 -9.93
N GLU A 175 -30.23 30.18 -10.67
CA GLU A 175 -29.03 30.78 -11.28
C GLU A 175 -27.91 31.04 -10.27
N ALA A 176 -28.25 31.58 -9.08
CA ALA A 176 -27.28 31.86 -8.03
C ALA A 176 -26.64 30.60 -7.43
N ASP A 177 -27.38 29.50 -7.30
CA ASP A 177 -26.85 28.22 -6.82
C ASP A 177 -25.96 27.57 -7.91
N ALA A 178 -26.42 27.56 -9.16
CA ALA A 178 -25.71 27.00 -10.31
C ALA A 178 -24.35 27.71 -10.57
N ASP A 179 -24.28 29.01 -10.31
CA ASP A 179 -23.06 29.81 -10.42
C ASP A 179 -21.93 29.31 -9.49
N MET A 180 -22.29 28.80 -8.30
CA MET A 180 -21.33 28.30 -7.31
C MET A 180 -20.63 27.02 -7.77
N PHE A 181 -21.43 26.07 -8.29
CA PHE A 181 -20.93 24.81 -8.83
C PHE A 181 -20.08 25.04 -10.07
N TYR A 182 -20.54 25.91 -10.99
CA TYR A 182 -19.81 26.23 -12.21
C TYR A 182 -18.46 26.92 -11.93
N ALA A 183 -18.38 27.83 -10.96
CA ALA A 183 -17.12 28.49 -10.59
C ALA A 183 -16.06 27.48 -10.09
N THR A 184 -16.48 26.57 -9.20
CA THR A 184 -15.62 25.50 -8.65
C THR A 184 -15.10 24.58 -9.76
N GLU A 185 -15.98 24.16 -10.66
CA GLU A 185 -15.61 23.30 -11.78
C GLU A 185 -14.72 24.02 -12.82
N LYS A 186 -14.99 25.31 -13.11
CA LYS A 186 -14.15 26.14 -14.01
C LYS A 186 -12.72 26.23 -13.47
N GLN A 187 -12.54 26.35 -12.16
CA GLN A 187 -11.23 26.33 -11.50
C GLN A 187 -10.56 24.95 -11.60
N VAL A 188 -11.25 23.85 -11.21
CA VAL A 188 -10.71 22.48 -11.26
C VAL A 188 -10.28 22.07 -12.68
N LEU A 189 -11.06 22.46 -13.69
CA LEU A 189 -10.71 22.25 -15.10
C LEU A 189 -9.49 23.09 -15.54
N ALA A 190 -9.40 24.36 -15.11
CA ALA A 190 -8.31 25.26 -15.50
C ALA A 190 -6.96 24.92 -14.83
N GLU A 191 -6.96 24.66 -13.52
CA GLU A 191 -5.75 24.32 -12.77
C GLU A 191 -5.34 22.85 -12.93
N GLY A 192 -6.31 21.94 -13.10
CA GLY A 192 -6.05 20.51 -13.14
C GLY A 192 -5.64 19.91 -11.79
N THR A 193 -6.05 20.56 -10.69
CA THR A 193 -5.94 20.20 -9.27
C THR A 193 -7.30 19.71 -8.73
N SER A 194 -7.31 18.98 -7.60
CA SER A 194 -8.56 18.56 -6.93
C SER A 194 -8.95 19.53 -5.81
N THR A 195 -10.24 19.77 -5.62
CA THR A 195 -10.78 20.79 -4.70
C THR A 195 -11.98 20.22 -3.93
N ASP A 196 -12.08 20.48 -2.63
CA ASP A 196 -13.21 20.08 -1.77
C ASP A 196 -13.98 21.34 -1.34
N VAL A 197 -15.29 21.39 -1.59
CA VAL A 197 -16.12 22.59 -1.44
C VAL A 197 -17.45 22.28 -0.78
N LEU A 198 -17.78 23.04 0.27
CA LEU A 198 -19.11 23.08 0.86
C LEU A 198 -19.96 24.07 0.08
N HIS A 199 -20.90 23.58 -0.72
CA HIS A 199 -21.94 24.42 -1.32
C HIS A 199 -23.13 24.54 -0.36
N GLU A 200 -23.95 25.57 -0.53
CA GLU A 200 -25.25 25.71 0.14
C GLU A 200 -26.27 26.15 -0.88
N VAL A 201 -27.39 25.43 -0.95
CA VAL A 201 -28.39 25.54 -2.02
C VAL A 201 -29.76 25.80 -1.40
N VAL A 202 -30.47 26.85 -1.85
CA VAL A 202 -31.75 27.24 -1.23
C VAL A 202 -32.93 26.49 -1.87
N ARG A 203 -33.29 25.35 -1.29
CA ARG A 203 -34.38 24.49 -1.76
C ARG A 203 -35.70 24.89 -1.12
N ALA A 204 -36.62 25.46 -1.90
CA ALA A 204 -38.00 25.74 -1.48
C ALA A 204 -38.14 26.64 -0.21
N GLY A 205 -37.16 27.50 0.06
CA GLY A 205 -37.10 28.35 1.26
C GLY A 205 -36.24 27.79 2.39
N GLU A 206 -35.67 26.60 2.22
CA GLU A 206 -34.78 25.93 3.16
C GLU A 206 -33.32 26.03 2.65
N SER A 207 -32.37 26.50 3.46
CA SER A 207 -30.94 26.37 3.08
C SER A 207 -30.46 24.93 3.30
N ILE A 208 -29.66 24.42 2.36
CA ILE A 208 -29.06 23.09 2.41
C ILE A 208 -27.57 23.18 2.16
N SER A 209 -26.76 22.98 3.19
CA SER A 209 -25.33 22.72 3.02
C SER A 209 -25.11 21.31 2.41
N VAL A 210 -24.26 21.24 1.39
CA VAL A 210 -23.96 20.07 0.54
C VAL A 210 -22.45 20.04 0.30
N ASN A 211 -21.72 19.12 0.91
CA ASN A 211 -20.26 19.02 0.68
C ASN A 211 -19.98 18.23 -0.60
N ALA A 212 -19.11 18.74 -1.47
CA ALA A 212 -18.76 18.11 -2.74
C ALA A 212 -17.26 18.19 -3.02
N GLN A 213 -16.63 17.02 -3.23
CA GLN A 213 -15.21 16.92 -3.56
C GLN A 213 -15.04 16.67 -5.06
N TYR A 214 -14.25 17.50 -5.73
CA TYR A 214 -14.05 17.55 -7.18
C TYR A 214 -12.63 17.12 -7.59
N HIS A 215 -12.54 16.26 -8.60
CA HIS A 215 -11.31 15.68 -9.12
C HIS A 215 -11.23 15.79 -10.66
N PRO A 216 -10.16 16.39 -11.23
CA PRO A 216 -10.01 16.54 -12.66
C PRO A 216 -9.54 15.23 -13.30
N VAL A 217 -10.30 14.74 -14.28
CA VAL A 217 -9.99 13.50 -15.00
C VAL A 217 -9.20 13.81 -16.27
N ARG A 218 -8.11 13.07 -16.49
CA ARG A 218 -7.27 13.14 -17.70
C ARG A 218 -7.34 11.82 -18.47
N GLY A 219 -7.32 11.89 -19.79
CA GLY A 219 -7.22 10.74 -20.69
C GLY A 219 -5.76 10.37 -21.00
N ASP A 220 -5.57 9.30 -21.76
CA ASP A 220 -4.27 8.61 -21.90
C ASP A 220 -3.16 9.45 -22.55
N ALA A 221 -3.51 10.45 -23.36
CA ALA A 221 -2.56 11.41 -23.95
C ALA A 221 -2.39 12.69 -23.10
N GLY A 222 -2.78 12.66 -21.82
CA GLY A 222 -2.60 13.73 -20.83
C GLY A 222 -3.62 14.87 -20.89
N GLN A 223 -4.48 14.90 -21.92
CA GLN A 223 -5.54 15.88 -22.05
C GLN A 223 -6.56 15.74 -20.92
N MET A 224 -6.99 16.86 -20.34
CA MET A 224 -8.13 16.91 -19.42
C MET A 224 -9.43 16.58 -20.18
N VAL A 225 -10.30 15.78 -19.56
CA VAL A 225 -11.51 15.16 -20.13
C VAL A 225 -12.79 15.61 -19.41
N GLY A 226 -12.71 15.92 -18.11
CA GLY A 226 -13.86 16.34 -17.32
C GLY A 226 -13.56 16.40 -15.82
N VAL A 227 -14.60 16.50 -15.00
CA VAL A 227 -14.52 16.49 -13.53
C VAL A 227 -15.36 15.35 -12.96
N PHE A 228 -14.76 14.52 -12.12
CA PHE A 228 -15.43 13.56 -11.27
C PHE A 228 -15.68 14.18 -9.90
N ALA A 229 -16.87 14.01 -9.33
CA ALA A 229 -17.24 14.60 -8.05
C ALA A 229 -17.96 13.61 -7.13
N THR A 230 -17.72 13.71 -5.82
CA THR A 230 -18.38 12.92 -4.77
C THR A 230 -19.14 13.84 -3.82
N VAL A 231 -20.44 13.60 -3.60
CA VAL A 231 -21.31 14.48 -2.82
C VAL A 231 -21.72 13.83 -1.50
N HIS A 232 -21.67 14.61 -0.42
CA HIS A 232 -21.77 14.14 0.95
C HIS A 232 -22.75 14.99 1.78
N GLY A 233 -23.98 14.49 1.92
CA GLY A 233 -24.86 14.78 3.08
C GLY A 233 -25.61 16.12 3.09
N ALA A 234 -26.70 16.22 2.31
CA ALA A 234 -27.66 17.31 2.39
C ALA A 234 -28.49 17.33 3.70
N ARG A 235 -28.72 18.52 4.30
CA ARG A 235 -29.65 18.75 5.43
C ARG A 235 -30.66 19.88 5.10
N THR A 236 -31.92 19.77 5.56
CA THR A 236 -33.06 20.62 5.16
C THR A 236 -33.88 21.11 6.39
N HIS A 237 -34.51 22.30 6.31
CA HIS A 237 -35.33 22.95 7.35
C HIS A 237 -36.64 23.60 6.81
N LEU A 238 -37.77 22.86 6.84
CA LEU A 238 -39.07 23.06 6.14
C LEU A 238 -39.99 24.28 6.43
N ARG A 239 -40.75 24.74 5.39
CA ARG A 239 -42.12 25.36 5.38
C ARG A 239 -42.75 25.46 3.92
N ALA A 240 -44.03 25.85 3.72
CA ALA A 240 -44.87 25.66 2.46
C ALA A 240 -45.77 26.90 2.05
N GLU A 241 -46.81 26.96 1.15
CA GLU A 241 -47.78 25.99 0.54
C GLU A 241 -48.73 26.55 -0.62
N GLU A 242 -49.14 25.75 -1.65
CA GLU A 242 -50.34 25.80 -2.61
C GLU A 242 -50.69 27.06 -3.52
N LYS A 243 -51.63 27.13 -4.54
CA LYS A 243 -52.60 26.23 -5.29
C LYS A 243 -52.88 26.58 -6.83
N VAL A 244 -54.08 26.30 -7.44
CA VAL A 244 -54.34 25.95 -8.90
C VAL A 244 -55.77 26.31 -9.50
N GLU A 245 -56.02 26.22 -10.86
CA GLU A 245 -57.27 25.76 -11.66
C GLU A 245 -57.97 26.53 -12.88
N GLY A 246 -59.03 25.96 -13.60
CA GLY A 246 -59.32 26.08 -15.11
C GLY A 246 -60.76 26.20 -15.88
N PRO A 247 -61.29 25.21 -16.70
CA PRO A 247 -62.04 25.30 -18.06
C PRO A 247 -63.64 25.24 -18.17
N GLY A 248 -64.48 25.10 -19.28
CA GLY A 248 -64.49 24.86 -20.80
C GLY A 248 -65.95 24.77 -21.50
N ARG A 249 -66.20 24.57 -22.86
CA ARG A 249 -67.58 24.45 -23.59
C ARG A 249 -67.72 23.93 -25.11
N SER A 250 -68.91 24.00 -25.83
CA SER A 250 -69.45 23.01 -26.90
C SER A 250 -70.28 23.43 -28.25
N PRO A 251 -70.86 22.53 -29.19
CA PRO A 251 -71.08 22.70 -30.71
C PRO A 251 -72.53 22.58 -31.42
N ARG A 252 -72.69 22.12 -32.73
CA ARG A 252 -73.85 22.31 -33.73
C ARG A 252 -74.08 21.25 -34.93
N MET A 253 -75.17 21.29 -35.76
CA MET A 253 -75.47 20.41 -36.98
C MET A 253 -76.40 20.96 -38.14
N GLY A 254 -76.38 20.42 -39.41
CA GLY A 254 -77.20 20.83 -40.62
C GLY A 254 -77.57 19.76 -41.72
N GLY A 255 -77.99 20.11 -42.97
CA GLY A 255 -78.29 19.12 -44.08
C GLY A 255 -78.34 19.54 -45.60
N TYR A 256 -78.55 18.58 -46.54
CA TYR A 256 -78.28 18.68 -48.01
C TYR A 256 -79.10 17.75 -48.96
N VAL A 257 -79.06 18.01 -50.29
CA VAL A 257 -79.64 17.21 -51.41
C VAL A 257 -78.71 17.25 -52.66
N LEU A 258 -78.60 16.18 -53.45
CA LEU A 258 -77.73 16.06 -54.63
C LEU A 258 -78.42 15.31 -55.80
N ASP A 259 -78.61 15.93 -56.98
CA ASP A 259 -79.09 15.24 -58.20
C ASP A 259 -77.94 14.44 -58.84
N LEU A 260 -78.09 13.12 -58.88
CA LEU A 260 -77.05 12.17 -59.30
C LEU A 260 -76.94 12.05 -60.83
N ARG A 261 -77.91 12.54 -61.60
CA ARG A 261 -77.87 12.58 -63.07
C ARG A 261 -77.19 13.85 -63.58
N ARG A 262 -77.24 14.93 -62.79
CA ARG A 262 -76.63 16.23 -63.11
C ARG A 262 -75.30 16.46 -62.38
N GLY A 263 -75.05 15.73 -61.28
CA GLY A 263 -73.89 15.89 -60.41
C GLY A 263 -73.95 17.11 -59.47
N VAL A 264 -75.09 17.81 -59.41
CA VAL A 264 -75.23 19.13 -58.74
C VAL A 264 -76.02 19.01 -57.43
N SER A 265 -75.48 19.65 -56.39
CA SER A 265 -75.97 19.67 -55.02
C SER A 265 -76.77 20.93 -54.68
N THR A 266 -77.53 20.87 -53.60
CA THR A 266 -78.28 21.96 -52.98
C THR A 266 -78.22 21.74 -51.47
N THR A 267 -77.48 22.60 -50.79
CA THR A 267 -77.20 22.55 -49.35
C THR A 267 -78.07 23.52 -48.57
N SER A 268 -78.09 23.36 -47.24
CA SER A 268 -78.58 24.38 -46.31
C SER A 268 -77.42 25.24 -45.82
N ALA A 269 -77.70 26.51 -45.48
CA ALA A 269 -76.71 27.47 -44.99
C ALA A 269 -75.90 27.00 -43.77
N MET A 270 -76.40 26.01 -43.03
CA MET A 270 -75.67 25.38 -41.92
C MET A 270 -74.62 24.38 -42.41
N VAL A 271 -74.86 23.63 -43.49
CA VAL A 271 -73.81 22.83 -44.16
C VAL A 271 -72.76 23.74 -44.77
N ASP A 272 -73.19 24.82 -45.44
CA ASP A 272 -72.28 25.82 -46.01
C ASP A 272 -71.36 26.39 -44.92
N SER A 273 -71.90 26.67 -43.73
CA SER A 273 -71.15 27.12 -42.55
C SER A 273 -70.17 26.06 -42.00
N ILE A 274 -70.62 24.82 -41.83
CA ILE A 274 -69.78 23.69 -41.39
C ILE A 274 -68.63 23.46 -42.39
N PHE A 275 -68.89 23.58 -43.70
CA PHE A 275 -67.90 23.42 -44.77
C PHE A 275 -67.06 24.69 -45.03
N GLY A 276 -67.44 25.84 -44.48
CA GLY A 276 -66.76 27.11 -44.68
C GLY A 276 -66.83 27.64 -46.13
N ILE A 277 -67.93 27.37 -46.85
CA ILE A 277 -68.12 27.76 -48.26
C ILE A 277 -69.21 28.84 -48.42
N ASP A 278 -69.18 29.55 -49.55
CA ASP A 278 -70.22 30.51 -49.93
C ASP A 278 -71.01 30.03 -51.17
N LYS A 279 -72.07 30.76 -51.51
CA LYS A 279 -72.97 30.44 -52.64
C LYS A 279 -72.33 30.51 -54.04
N ARG A 280 -71.06 30.91 -54.16
CA ARG A 280 -70.30 30.93 -55.42
C ARG A 280 -69.38 29.72 -55.56
N TYR A 281 -69.16 28.96 -54.47
CA TYR A 281 -68.40 27.72 -54.53
C TYR A 281 -69.14 26.66 -55.39
N PRO A 282 -68.44 25.77 -56.12
CA PRO A 282 -69.08 24.71 -56.89
C PRO A 282 -69.86 23.73 -56.00
N HIS A 283 -71.19 23.78 -56.07
CA HIS A 283 -72.07 22.84 -55.39
C HIS A 283 -72.28 21.61 -56.27
N ASP A 284 -71.22 20.84 -56.48
CA ASP A 284 -71.24 19.59 -57.24
C ASP A 284 -70.38 18.50 -56.56
N VAL A 285 -70.37 17.28 -57.11
CA VAL A 285 -69.62 16.14 -56.54
C VAL A 285 -68.12 16.41 -56.46
N GLN A 286 -67.53 17.15 -57.41
CA GLN A 286 -66.10 17.48 -57.42
C GLN A 286 -65.79 18.59 -56.41
N GLY A 287 -66.65 19.60 -56.29
CA GLY A 287 -66.56 20.62 -55.25
C GLY A 287 -66.62 20.03 -53.84
N TRP A 288 -67.57 19.12 -53.58
CA TRP A 288 -67.60 18.38 -52.31
C TRP A 288 -66.36 17.51 -52.09
N ALA A 289 -65.94 16.74 -53.11
CA ALA A 289 -64.74 15.90 -53.02
C ALA A 289 -63.47 16.72 -52.74
N ALA A 290 -63.38 17.94 -53.26
CA ALA A 290 -62.27 18.87 -53.00
C ALA A 290 -62.20 19.35 -51.55
N LEU A 291 -63.33 19.39 -50.83
CA LEU A 291 -63.41 19.72 -49.40
C LEU A 291 -63.14 18.50 -48.50
N VAL A 292 -63.27 17.27 -48.99
CA VAL A 292 -62.88 16.07 -48.22
C VAL A 292 -61.36 16.04 -48.02
N HIS A 293 -60.92 15.78 -46.79
CA HIS A 293 -59.51 15.74 -46.39
C HIS A 293 -58.69 14.78 -47.29
N PRO A 294 -57.49 15.16 -47.76
CA PRO A 294 -56.76 14.40 -48.79
C PRO A 294 -56.60 12.90 -48.50
N SER A 295 -56.28 12.53 -47.24
CA SER A 295 -56.14 11.13 -46.82
C SER A 295 -57.44 10.32 -46.85
N ASP A 296 -58.59 10.98 -46.72
CA ASP A 296 -59.90 10.32 -46.68
C ASP A 296 -60.54 10.27 -48.07
N ARG A 297 -60.14 11.17 -48.97
CA ARG A 297 -60.79 11.45 -50.26
C ARG A 297 -60.98 10.24 -51.16
N ALA A 298 -59.94 9.42 -51.36
CA ALA A 298 -60.04 8.24 -52.23
C ALA A 298 -61.10 7.25 -51.71
N ARG A 299 -60.94 6.78 -50.46
CA ARG A 299 -61.91 5.94 -49.74
C ARG A 299 -63.32 6.53 -49.75
N MET A 300 -63.44 7.85 -49.64
CA MET A 300 -64.72 8.56 -49.62
C MET A 300 -65.41 8.56 -50.99
N MET A 301 -64.65 8.69 -52.09
CA MET A 301 -65.18 8.57 -53.45
C MET A 301 -65.59 7.13 -53.76
N ASP A 302 -64.76 6.14 -53.40
CA ASP A 302 -65.07 4.72 -53.61
C ASP A 302 -66.35 4.33 -52.84
N TYR A 303 -66.46 4.75 -51.57
CA TYR A 303 -67.66 4.54 -50.77
C TYR A 303 -68.88 5.26 -51.38
N PHE A 304 -68.75 6.52 -51.79
CA PHE A 304 -69.84 7.25 -52.45
C PHE A 304 -70.32 6.55 -53.73
N GLN A 305 -69.41 6.08 -54.59
CA GLN A 305 -69.76 5.32 -55.80
C GLN A 305 -70.43 3.97 -55.46
N SER A 306 -69.96 3.28 -54.41
CA SER A 306 -70.59 2.03 -53.95
C SER A 306 -72.01 2.26 -53.42
N VAL A 307 -72.28 3.38 -52.74
CA VAL A 307 -73.62 3.74 -52.27
C VAL A 307 -74.54 4.13 -53.43
N VAL A 308 -74.04 4.88 -54.41
CA VAL A 308 -74.81 5.25 -55.61
C VAL A 308 -75.15 4.03 -56.50
N THR A 309 -74.33 2.99 -56.49
CA THR A 309 -74.58 1.72 -57.21
C THR A 309 -75.33 0.67 -56.39
N SER A 310 -75.21 0.66 -55.05
CA SER A 310 -75.88 -0.28 -54.15
C SER A 310 -77.42 -0.15 -54.17
N PRO A 311 -78.19 -1.26 -54.22
CA PRO A 311 -79.66 -1.23 -54.20
C PRO A 311 -80.25 -0.42 -53.03
N ASP A 312 -79.70 -0.60 -51.83
CA ASP A 312 -80.22 0.02 -50.60
C ASP A 312 -80.02 1.54 -50.56
N GLY A 313 -78.94 2.02 -51.19
CA GLY A 313 -78.67 3.44 -51.40
C GLY A 313 -78.41 4.26 -50.12
N ILE A 314 -78.12 3.63 -48.97
CA ILE A 314 -77.89 4.33 -47.70
C ILE A 314 -76.44 4.83 -47.62
N PHE A 315 -76.29 6.14 -47.38
CA PHE A 315 -75.03 6.82 -47.12
C PHE A 315 -74.90 7.04 -45.61
N ASN A 316 -73.88 6.47 -44.97
CA ASN A 316 -73.61 6.69 -43.55
C ASN A 316 -72.10 6.64 -43.32
N MET A 317 -71.46 7.80 -43.16
CA MET A 317 -70.00 7.88 -43.03
C MET A 317 -69.55 9.06 -42.17
N GLU A 318 -68.60 8.78 -41.27
CA GLU A 318 -67.83 9.79 -40.55
C GLU A 318 -66.51 10.04 -41.31
N TYR A 319 -66.25 11.29 -41.71
CA TYR A 319 -65.07 11.66 -42.49
C TYR A 319 -64.59 13.07 -42.14
N ARG A 320 -63.33 13.37 -42.49
CA ARG A 320 -62.78 14.72 -42.30
C ARG A 320 -62.98 15.59 -43.53
N ILE A 321 -63.30 16.85 -43.28
CA ILE A 321 -63.28 17.94 -44.26
C ILE A 321 -62.17 18.93 -43.94
N VAL A 322 -61.76 19.70 -44.94
CA VAL A 322 -60.95 20.93 -44.80
C VAL A 322 -61.86 22.09 -45.18
N ARG A 323 -62.10 23.01 -44.25
CA ARG A 323 -63.02 24.14 -44.46
C ARG A 323 -62.40 25.18 -45.38
N GLN A 324 -63.16 25.70 -46.34
CA GLN A 324 -62.59 26.61 -47.35
C GLN A 324 -62.25 27.98 -46.75
N SER A 325 -63.06 28.50 -45.83
CA SER A 325 -62.94 29.84 -45.23
C SER A 325 -61.65 30.09 -44.45
N ASP A 326 -61.04 29.05 -43.89
CA ASP A 326 -59.99 29.15 -42.87
C ASP A 326 -59.00 27.96 -42.87
N GLY A 327 -59.26 26.90 -43.62
CA GLY A 327 -58.41 25.72 -43.68
C GLY A 327 -58.55 24.75 -42.50
N GLU A 328 -59.48 24.98 -41.56
CA GLU A 328 -59.68 24.08 -40.43
C GLU A 328 -60.04 22.65 -40.88
N VAL A 329 -59.42 21.65 -40.27
CA VAL A 329 -59.84 20.25 -40.41
C VAL A 329 -60.97 19.98 -39.40
N ARG A 330 -62.12 19.50 -39.86
CA ARG A 330 -63.25 19.11 -39.00
C ARG A 330 -63.73 17.70 -39.30
N TRP A 331 -64.22 17.01 -38.27
CA TRP A 331 -64.92 15.74 -38.43
C TRP A 331 -66.40 15.99 -38.65
N VAL A 332 -66.95 15.41 -39.72
CA VAL A 332 -68.38 15.49 -40.02
C VAL A 332 -68.98 14.09 -40.16
N HIS A 333 -70.22 13.96 -39.72
CA HIS A 333 -71.03 12.77 -39.93
C HIS A 333 -72.05 13.03 -41.03
N GLY A 334 -71.85 12.41 -42.19
CA GLY A 334 -72.78 12.44 -43.31
C GLY A 334 -73.74 11.26 -43.27
N LEU A 335 -75.04 11.54 -43.20
CA LEU A 335 -76.14 10.57 -43.25
C LEU A 335 -77.04 10.89 -44.44
N GLY A 336 -77.47 9.90 -45.21
CA GLY A 336 -78.36 10.13 -46.35
C GLY A 336 -78.86 8.88 -47.04
N ARG A 337 -79.70 9.06 -48.07
CA ARG A 337 -80.29 7.99 -48.88
C ARG A 337 -80.45 8.39 -50.35
N VAL A 338 -80.19 7.44 -51.25
CA VAL A 338 -80.41 7.55 -52.69
C VAL A 338 -81.85 7.18 -53.06
N ASP A 339 -82.58 8.15 -53.61
CA ASP A 339 -83.86 7.96 -54.31
C ASP A 339 -83.59 7.38 -55.72
N ARG A 340 -84.37 6.37 -56.15
CA ARG A 340 -84.25 5.69 -57.45
C ARG A 340 -85.53 5.79 -58.29
N SER A 341 -85.44 5.59 -59.61
CA SER A 341 -86.61 5.42 -60.50
C SER A 341 -87.25 4.05 -60.32
N ALA A 342 -88.43 3.84 -60.92
CA ALA A 342 -89.09 2.54 -60.96
C ALA A 342 -88.22 1.45 -61.63
N ASP A 343 -87.34 1.85 -62.55
CA ASP A 343 -86.38 0.99 -63.28
C ASP A 343 -85.04 0.84 -62.53
N GLY A 344 -84.95 1.27 -61.27
CA GLY A 344 -83.78 1.13 -60.40
C GLY A 344 -82.67 2.17 -60.59
N VAL A 345 -82.78 3.07 -61.57
CA VAL A 345 -81.76 4.09 -61.87
C VAL A 345 -81.67 5.12 -60.73
N PRO A 346 -80.47 5.45 -60.20
CA PRO A 346 -80.35 6.44 -59.13
C PRO A 346 -80.64 7.85 -59.63
N LEU A 347 -81.42 8.62 -58.86
CA LEU A 347 -81.89 9.95 -59.22
C LEU A 347 -81.30 11.05 -58.33
N VAL A 348 -81.40 10.90 -57.00
CA VAL A 348 -81.06 11.95 -56.03
C VAL A 348 -80.54 11.33 -54.74
N LEU A 349 -79.47 11.87 -54.13
CA LEU A 349 -79.05 11.58 -52.76
C LEU A 349 -79.52 12.71 -51.83
N ARG A 350 -80.24 12.40 -50.75
CA ARG A 350 -80.69 13.39 -49.74
C ARG A 350 -80.12 13.06 -48.36
N GLY A 351 -79.77 14.05 -47.54
CA GLY A 351 -79.15 13.76 -46.25
C GLY A 351 -78.94 14.93 -45.28
N THR A 352 -78.29 14.63 -44.16
CA THR A 352 -77.84 15.56 -43.13
C THR A 352 -76.33 15.46 -42.92
N ILE A 353 -75.73 16.55 -42.42
CA ILE A 353 -74.30 16.63 -42.07
C ILE A 353 -74.17 17.33 -40.71
N GLY A 354 -73.71 16.59 -39.71
CA GLY A 354 -73.40 17.11 -38.38
C GLY A 354 -71.91 17.35 -38.19
N ASP A 355 -71.53 18.41 -37.48
CA ASP A 355 -70.16 18.58 -36.97
C ASP A 355 -70.02 17.70 -35.71
N ILE A 356 -69.06 16.78 -35.74
CA ILE A 356 -68.80 15.83 -34.65
C ILE A 356 -67.37 15.96 -34.11
N THR A 357 -66.69 17.08 -34.41
CA THR A 357 -65.26 17.29 -34.07
C THR A 357 -65.01 17.14 -32.57
N GLU A 358 -65.76 17.85 -31.72
CA GLU A 358 -65.66 17.71 -30.26
C GLU A 358 -65.93 16.29 -29.77
N ARG A 359 -66.88 15.55 -30.38
CA ARG A 359 -67.13 14.15 -30.01
C ARG A 359 -65.92 13.27 -30.35
N LYS A 360 -65.27 13.47 -31.49
CA LYS A 360 -64.09 12.69 -31.87
C LYS A 360 -62.87 13.02 -31.03
N GLU A 361 -62.72 14.27 -30.63
CA GLU A 361 -61.69 14.70 -29.68
C GLU A 361 -61.95 14.11 -28.28
N ALA A 362 -63.21 14.10 -27.82
CA ALA A 362 -63.60 13.46 -26.56
C ALA A 362 -63.46 11.92 -26.58
N GLU A 363 -63.84 11.25 -27.68
CA GLU A 363 -63.65 9.79 -27.86
C GLU A 363 -62.16 9.42 -27.84
N ALA A 364 -61.32 10.17 -28.55
CA ALA A 364 -59.87 9.97 -28.55
C ALA A 364 -59.23 10.29 -27.19
N ALA A 365 -59.67 11.34 -26.51
CA ALA A 365 -59.22 11.69 -25.17
C ALA A 365 -59.62 10.62 -24.14
N LEU A 366 -60.83 10.06 -24.24
CA LEU A 366 -61.32 9.02 -23.34
C LEU A 366 -60.56 7.70 -23.50
N LEU A 367 -60.30 7.26 -24.74
CA LEU A 367 -59.51 6.04 -24.99
C LEU A 367 -58.07 6.22 -24.47
N LYS A 368 -57.44 7.34 -24.82
CA LYS A 368 -56.07 7.68 -24.37
C LYS A 368 -55.99 7.92 -22.86
N SER A 369 -57.07 8.34 -22.22
CA SER A 369 -57.19 8.41 -20.75
C SER A 369 -57.26 7.01 -20.14
N LYS A 370 -58.07 6.10 -20.70
CA LYS A 370 -58.20 4.72 -20.21
C LYS A 370 -56.88 3.94 -20.30
N GLU A 371 -56.19 4.01 -21.43
CA GLU A 371 -54.86 3.40 -21.61
C GLU A 371 -53.84 3.96 -20.61
N ARG A 372 -53.86 5.28 -20.40
CA ARG A 372 -52.97 5.97 -19.44
C ARG A 372 -53.27 5.60 -17.99
N LEU A 373 -54.55 5.49 -17.61
CA LEU A 373 -54.98 5.05 -16.28
C LEU A 373 -54.56 3.60 -15.99
N GLN A 374 -54.70 2.70 -16.97
CA GLN A 374 -54.26 1.31 -16.80
C GLN A 374 -52.73 1.24 -16.64
N ALA A 375 -51.96 1.93 -17.50
CA ALA A 375 -50.51 2.00 -17.37
C ALA A 375 -50.06 2.65 -16.04
N MET A 376 -50.79 3.64 -15.52
CA MET A 376 -50.56 4.26 -14.21
C MET A 376 -50.81 3.29 -13.05
N ILE A 377 -51.81 2.41 -13.14
CA ILE A 377 -52.06 1.37 -12.13
C ILE A 377 -50.97 0.30 -12.19
N GLU A 378 -50.67 -0.23 -13.37
CA GLU A 378 -49.67 -1.29 -13.55
C GLU A 378 -48.27 -0.86 -13.08
N ASN A 379 -47.88 0.40 -13.34
CA ASN A 379 -46.58 0.98 -12.95
C ASN A 379 -46.63 1.84 -11.68
N ALA A 380 -47.66 1.67 -10.83
CA ALA A 380 -47.74 2.42 -9.57
C ALA A 380 -46.56 2.06 -8.64
N PRO A 381 -45.80 3.04 -8.10
CA PRO A 381 -44.67 2.79 -7.19
C PRO A 381 -45.11 2.35 -5.77
N VAL A 382 -46.42 2.30 -5.54
CA VAL A 382 -47.08 1.76 -4.34
C VAL A 382 -47.74 0.44 -4.72
N GLY A 383 -47.75 -0.54 -3.81
CA GLY A 383 -48.55 -1.74 -4.01
C GLY A 383 -50.03 -1.36 -4.04
N LEU A 384 -50.71 -1.57 -5.16
CA LEU A 384 -52.13 -1.29 -5.33
C LEU A 384 -52.83 -2.55 -5.81
N ALA A 385 -53.94 -2.93 -5.18
CA ALA A 385 -54.86 -3.93 -5.71
C ALA A 385 -56.32 -3.47 -5.60
N MET A 386 -57.11 -3.76 -6.64
CA MET A 386 -58.56 -3.62 -6.65
C MET A 386 -59.19 -5.01 -6.56
N PHE A 387 -60.19 -5.17 -5.71
CA PHE A 387 -60.93 -6.40 -5.50
C PHE A 387 -62.43 -6.18 -5.75
N ASP A 388 -63.11 -7.22 -6.20
CA ASP A 388 -64.58 -7.30 -6.11
C ASP A 388 -65.05 -7.79 -4.73
N CYS A 389 -66.37 -7.92 -4.55
CA CYS A 389 -66.98 -8.43 -3.32
C CYS A 389 -66.68 -9.91 -3.02
N ASP A 390 -66.23 -10.70 -4.00
CA ASP A 390 -65.74 -12.09 -3.85
C ASP A 390 -64.23 -12.13 -3.54
N MET A 391 -63.60 -10.98 -3.30
CA MET A 391 -62.15 -10.82 -3.11
C MET A 391 -61.31 -11.27 -4.31
N ARG A 392 -61.84 -11.17 -5.54
CA ARG A 392 -61.11 -11.44 -6.78
C ARG A 392 -60.39 -10.21 -7.28
N TYR A 393 -59.16 -10.37 -7.77
CA TYR A 393 -58.39 -9.25 -8.32
C TYR A 393 -59.02 -8.70 -9.61
N LEU A 394 -59.43 -7.43 -9.59
CA LEU A 394 -59.90 -6.67 -10.75
C LEU A 394 -58.76 -5.88 -11.42
N ALA A 395 -57.80 -5.41 -10.62
CA ALA A 395 -56.56 -4.78 -11.08
C ALA A 395 -55.48 -4.93 -9.99
N ALA A 396 -54.19 -4.90 -10.37
CA ALA A 396 -53.08 -4.85 -9.44
C ALA A 396 -51.86 -4.15 -10.06
N SER A 397 -51.05 -3.46 -9.26
CA SER A 397 -49.78 -2.89 -9.69
C SER A 397 -48.66 -3.94 -9.68
N GLY A 398 -47.62 -3.74 -10.48
CA GLY A 398 -46.40 -4.57 -10.43
C GLY A 398 -45.79 -4.57 -9.03
N ARG A 399 -45.83 -3.43 -8.33
CA ARG A 399 -45.36 -3.32 -6.95
C ARG A 399 -46.21 -4.12 -5.96
N TRP A 400 -47.51 -4.31 -6.20
CA TRP A 400 -48.32 -5.23 -5.40
C TRP A 400 -47.85 -6.68 -5.57
N LEU A 401 -47.61 -7.09 -6.82
CA LEU A 401 -47.10 -8.43 -7.16
C LEU A 401 -45.74 -8.72 -6.49
N GLU A 402 -44.82 -7.75 -6.49
CA GLU A 402 -43.55 -7.84 -5.75
C GLU A 402 -43.78 -8.02 -4.24
N ILE A 403 -44.64 -7.19 -3.64
CA ILE A 403 -44.89 -7.18 -2.20
C ILE A 403 -45.58 -8.47 -1.74
N ILE A 404 -46.45 -9.09 -2.55
CA ILE A 404 -47.04 -10.42 -2.24
C ILE A 404 -46.14 -11.61 -2.67
N GLY A 405 -44.95 -11.36 -3.23
CA GLY A 405 -44.00 -12.40 -3.63
C GLY A 405 -44.37 -13.17 -4.91
N ARG A 406 -45.18 -12.58 -5.80
CA ARG A 406 -45.65 -13.19 -7.06
C ARG A 406 -45.40 -12.29 -8.30
N PRO A 407 -44.19 -11.75 -8.51
CA PRO A 407 -43.89 -10.88 -9.66
C PRO A 407 -44.19 -11.58 -10.99
N GLY A 408 -44.90 -10.88 -11.89
CA GLY A 408 -45.21 -11.37 -13.25
C GLY A 408 -46.35 -12.39 -13.36
N GLU A 409 -46.96 -12.84 -12.26
CA GLU A 409 -48.12 -13.74 -12.35
C GLU A 409 -49.41 -12.98 -12.69
N ASN A 410 -50.14 -13.43 -13.73
CA ASN A 410 -51.49 -12.91 -13.99
C ASN A 410 -52.49 -13.51 -12.98
N ILE A 411 -52.83 -12.69 -11.99
CA ILE A 411 -53.74 -12.99 -10.87
C ILE A 411 -55.18 -12.49 -11.08
N LEU A 412 -55.48 -11.79 -12.19
CA LEU A 412 -56.80 -11.19 -12.40
C LEU A 412 -57.90 -12.26 -12.44
N GLY A 413 -59.04 -11.98 -11.80
CA GLY A 413 -60.16 -12.90 -11.61
C GLY A 413 -59.97 -14.01 -10.57
N ARG A 414 -58.75 -14.23 -10.06
CA ARG A 414 -58.47 -15.19 -8.98
C ARG A 414 -58.78 -14.58 -7.61
N CYS A 415 -59.24 -15.39 -6.65
CA CYS A 415 -59.47 -14.92 -5.29
C CYS A 415 -58.15 -14.68 -4.55
N HIS A 416 -58.11 -13.61 -3.74
CA HIS A 416 -56.98 -13.25 -2.89
C HIS A 416 -56.56 -14.39 -1.95
N TYR A 417 -57.53 -15.07 -1.33
CA TYR A 417 -57.29 -16.10 -0.32
C TYR A 417 -56.70 -17.40 -0.88
N ASP A 418 -56.91 -17.69 -2.17
CA ASP A 418 -56.35 -18.88 -2.84
C ASP A 418 -54.85 -18.71 -3.14
N LEU A 419 -54.37 -17.46 -3.20
CA LEU A 419 -53.00 -17.11 -3.59
C LEU A 419 -52.07 -16.89 -2.39
N LEU A 420 -52.63 -16.65 -1.19
CA LEU A 420 -51.90 -16.38 0.05
C LEU A 420 -52.42 -17.28 1.20
N PRO A 421 -51.73 -18.40 1.48
CA PRO A 421 -51.98 -19.22 2.67
C PRO A 421 -51.83 -18.43 3.97
N ASN A 422 -52.51 -18.87 5.04
CA ASN A 422 -52.55 -18.23 6.37
C ASN A 422 -53.20 -16.83 6.41
N SER A 423 -54.08 -16.51 5.47
CA SER A 423 -54.76 -15.20 5.35
C SER A 423 -55.94 -14.97 6.32
N GLU A 424 -56.09 -15.75 7.38
CA GLU A 424 -57.25 -15.67 8.30
C GLU A 424 -57.34 -14.35 9.06
N SER A 425 -56.22 -13.78 9.53
CA SER A 425 -56.19 -12.50 10.24
C SER A 425 -56.66 -11.30 9.41
N TYR A 426 -56.50 -11.36 8.09
CA TYR A 426 -56.92 -10.29 7.18
C TYR A 426 -58.37 -10.44 6.71
N ARG A 427 -59.01 -11.60 6.89
CA ARG A 427 -60.41 -11.83 6.49
C ARG A 427 -61.38 -10.89 7.21
N GLU A 428 -61.21 -10.68 8.52
CA GLU A 428 -62.06 -9.76 9.29
C GLU A 428 -61.88 -8.30 8.82
N ILE A 429 -60.65 -7.90 8.50
CA ILE A 429 -60.30 -6.56 8.01
C ILE A 429 -60.96 -6.33 6.63
N HIS A 430 -60.83 -7.30 5.72
CA HIS A 430 -61.49 -7.25 4.41
C HIS A 430 -63.02 -7.29 4.52
N GLN A 431 -63.59 -8.08 5.45
CA GLN A 431 -65.04 -8.11 5.69
C GLN A 431 -65.58 -6.76 6.19
N ARG A 432 -64.85 -6.06 7.06
CA ARG A 432 -65.24 -4.71 7.51
C ARG A 432 -65.09 -3.66 6.41
N ALA A 433 -64.05 -3.75 5.59
CA ALA A 433 -63.94 -2.95 4.38
C ALA A 433 -65.10 -3.23 3.40
N LEU A 434 -65.51 -4.49 3.24
CA LEU A 434 -66.68 -4.91 2.46
C LEU A 434 -68.03 -4.59 3.13
N ALA A 435 -68.06 -4.22 4.41
CA ALA A 435 -69.22 -3.60 5.05
C ALA A 435 -69.30 -2.08 4.79
N GLY A 436 -68.27 -1.49 4.18
CA GLY A 436 -68.17 -0.07 3.88
C GLY A 436 -67.33 0.75 4.86
N GLU A 437 -66.55 0.10 5.75
CA GLU A 437 -65.68 0.78 6.71
C GLU A 437 -64.21 0.85 6.21
N PRO A 438 -63.65 2.03 5.88
CA PRO A 438 -62.22 2.17 5.60
C PRO A 438 -61.35 1.61 6.73
N GLN A 439 -60.36 0.78 6.38
CA GLN A 439 -59.38 0.22 7.33
C GLN A 439 -57.98 0.72 6.97
N LYS A 440 -57.11 0.93 7.96
CA LYS A 440 -55.69 1.22 7.72
C LYS A 440 -54.81 0.72 8.85
N CYS A 441 -53.55 0.44 8.53
CA CYS A 441 -52.49 0.21 9.50
C CYS A 441 -51.26 1.01 9.08
N ASP A 442 -50.81 1.93 9.93
CA ASP A 442 -49.64 2.76 9.64
C ASP A 442 -48.31 2.00 9.89
N GLU A 443 -48.31 0.92 10.68
CA GLU A 443 -47.15 0.05 10.94
C GLU A 443 -47.58 -1.42 11.18
N ASP A 444 -47.32 -2.29 10.20
CA ASP A 444 -47.63 -3.73 10.22
C ASP A 444 -46.36 -4.58 9.93
N ARG A 445 -46.33 -5.82 10.43
CA ARG A 445 -45.20 -6.76 10.30
C ARG A 445 -45.64 -8.01 9.53
N PHE A 446 -45.61 -7.93 8.21
CA PHE A 446 -45.94 -9.06 7.35
C PHE A 446 -44.76 -10.03 7.24
N GLN A 447 -45.03 -11.33 7.40
CA GLN A 447 -44.08 -12.40 7.06
C GLN A 447 -44.36 -12.92 5.65
N ARG A 448 -43.36 -12.88 4.77
CA ARG A 448 -43.45 -13.35 3.39
C ARG A 448 -43.46 -14.89 3.31
N PRO A 449 -43.91 -15.48 2.19
CA PRO A 449 -43.83 -16.93 1.96
C PRO A 449 -42.40 -17.52 1.99
N ASP A 450 -41.38 -16.68 1.82
CA ASP A 450 -39.95 -17.04 1.96
C ASP A 450 -39.46 -17.06 3.43
N GLY A 451 -40.29 -16.65 4.38
CA GLY A 451 -40.00 -16.57 5.82
C GLY A 451 -39.48 -15.22 6.31
N SER A 452 -39.11 -14.28 5.42
CA SER A 452 -38.62 -12.94 5.80
C SER A 452 -39.75 -12.04 6.34
N VAL A 453 -39.38 -11.05 7.17
CA VAL A 453 -40.33 -10.11 7.80
C VAL A 453 -40.08 -8.70 7.28
N GLN A 454 -41.16 -8.02 6.87
CA GLN A 454 -41.13 -6.70 6.24
C GLN A 454 -42.06 -5.74 6.99
N TRP A 455 -41.62 -4.51 7.24
CA TRP A 455 -42.49 -3.46 7.81
C TRP A 455 -43.30 -2.79 6.71
N ARG A 456 -44.62 -2.76 6.89
CA ARG A 456 -45.56 -2.24 5.89
C ARG A 456 -46.48 -1.20 6.48
N ARG A 457 -46.91 -0.27 5.64
CA ARG A 457 -48.06 0.60 5.87
C ARG A 457 -49.11 0.25 4.82
N TRP A 458 -50.37 0.12 5.22
CA TRP A 458 -51.45 -0.19 4.28
C TRP A 458 -52.76 0.52 4.60
N GLU A 459 -53.58 0.70 3.59
CA GLU A 459 -54.92 1.28 3.67
C GLU A 459 -55.86 0.53 2.74
N ILE A 460 -57.10 0.33 3.16
CA ILE A 460 -58.13 -0.44 2.45
C ILE A 460 -59.43 0.37 2.44
N LEU A 461 -59.88 0.74 1.25
CA LEU A 461 -61.05 1.60 1.03
C LEU A 461 -62.16 0.83 0.29
N PRO A 462 -63.43 0.90 0.72
CA PRO A 462 -64.55 0.45 -0.10
C PRO A 462 -64.65 1.30 -1.37
N TRP A 463 -64.90 0.68 -2.52
CA TRP A 463 -65.28 1.39 -3.76
C TRP A 463 -66.68 0.98 -4.22
N ARG A 464 -67.39 1.93 -4.84
CA ARG A 464 -68.77 1.77 -5.30
C ARG A 464 -68.86 1.85 -6.81
N ALA A 465 -69.80 1.12 -7.39
CA ALA A 465 -70.16 1.25 -8.80
C ALA A 465 -71.08 2.48 -9.02
N ASP A 466 -71.33 2.83 -10.28
CA ASP A 466 -72.11 4.02 -10.67
C ASP A 466 -73.57 4.00 -10.18
N ASP A 467 -74.10 2.84 -9.80
CA ASP A 467 -75.42 2.67 -9.19
C ASP A 467 -75.45 2.90 -7.66
N GLY A 468 -74.29 3.22 -7.07
CA GLY A 468 -74.11 3.41 -5.63
C GLY A 468 -73.95 2.13 -4.82
N GLN A 469 -74.08 0.94 -5.41
CA GLN A 469 -73.80 -0.32 -4.73
C GLN A 469 -72.29 -0.50 -4.52
N LEU A 470 -71.92 -1.34 -3.55
CA LEU A 470 -70.52 -1.67 -3.30
C LEU A 470 -70.00 -2.57 -4.43
N GLY A 471 -68.95 -2.13 -5.12
CA GLY A 471 -68.28 -2.94 -6.14
C GLY A 471 -67.21 -3.86 -5.55
N GLY A 472 -66.61 -3.45 -4.43
CA GLY A 472 -65.64 -4.23 -3.67
C GLY A 472 -64.73 -3.32 -2.83
N ILE A 473 -63.45 -3.68 -2.71
CA ILE A 473 -62.45 -2.93 -1.94
C ILE A 473 -61.18 -2.65 -2.76
N VAL A 474 -60.53 -1.52 -2.46
CA VAL A 474 -59.22 -1.11 -2.96
C VAL A 474 -58.24 -1.23 -1.81
N SER A 475 -57.01 -1.70 -2.07
CA SER A 475 -55.95 -1.78 -1.08
C SER A 475 -54.67 -1.12 -1.59
N PHE A 476 -54.06 -0.29 -0.76
CA PHE A 476 -52.75 0.34 -0.96
C PHE A 476 -51.75 -0.20 0.07
N MET A 477 -50.50 -0.40 -0.34
CA MET A 477 -49.45 -0.98 0.49
C MET A 477 -48.06 -0.39 0.17
N GLU A 478 -47.42 0.15 1.20
CA GLU A 478 -46.09 0.79 1.19
C GLU A 478 -45.13 -0.04 2.06
N ASP A 479 -43.87 -0.18 1.63
CA ASP A 479 -42.79 -0.71 2.48
C ASP A 479 -42.14 0.46 3.20
N ILE A 480 -42.14 0.44 4.54
CA ILE A 480 -41.63 1.53 5.38
C ILE A 480 -40.35 1.14 6.14
N SER A 481 -39.77 -0.02 5.82
CA SER A 481 -38.63 -0.59 6.56
C SER A 481 -37.43 0.36 6.62
N GLU A 482 -37.02 0.95 5.49
CA GLU A 482 -35.91 1.91 5.45
C GLU A 482 -36.23 3.23 6.17
N LYS A 483 -37.48 3.69 6.08
CA LYS A 483 -37.93 4.92 6.77
C LYS A 483 -37.77 4.79 8.28
N LYS A 484 -38.05 3.62 8.85
CA LYS A 484 -37.84 3.36 10.28
C LYS A 484 -36.36 3.38 10.67
N GLU A 485 -35.47 2.88 9.83
CA GLU A 485 -34.02 2.97 10.07
C GLU A 485 -33.46 4.41 9.88
N ALA A 486 -34.19 5.28 9.16
CA ALA A 486 -33.88 6.70 9.02
C ALA A 486 -34.42 7.56 10.18
N GLU A 487 -35.69 7.38 10.59
CA GLU A 487 -36.29 8.03 11.77
C GLU A 487 -35.46 7.75 13.04
N ARG A 488 -34.96 6.52 13.16
CA ARG A 488 -34.05 6.08 14.24
C ARG A 488 -32.73 6.85 14.23
N ARG A 489 -32.12 7.08 13.06
CA ARG A 489 -30.87 7.86 12.91
C ARG A 489 -31.06 9.34 13.20
N LEU A 490 -32.20 9.94 12.80
CA LEU A 490 -32.49 11.35 13.11
C LEU A 490 -32.70 11.58 14.61
N ARG A 491 -33.47 10.71 15.29
CA ARG A 491 -33.57 10.75 16.76
C ARG A 491 -32.22 10.56 17.44
N LEU A 492 -31.38 9.66 16.91
CA LEU A 492 -30.01 9.47 17.40
C LEU A 492 -29.18 10.76 17.23
N SER A 493 -29.32 11.49 16.13
CA SER A 493 -28.53 12.70 15.85
C SER A 493 -28.92 13.89 16.74
N ALA A 494 -30.20 14.08 17.03
CA ALA A 494 -30.66 15.10 17.98
C ALA A 494 -30.23 14.75 19.42
N SER A 495 -30.44 13.49 19.83
CA SER A 495 -29.95 12.92 21.08
C SER A 495 -28.42 13.08 21.23
N VAL A 496 -27.65 12.96 20.15
CA VAL A 496 -26.20 13.18 20.13
C VAL A 496 -25.80 14.65 20.30
N PHE A 497 -26.58 15.65 19.88
CA PHE A 497 -26.26 17.06 20.17
C PHE A 497 -26.57 17.41 21.64
N GLU A 498 -27.75 17.02 22.10
CA GLU A 498 -28.28 17.37 23.42
C GLU A 498 -27.56 16.60 24.55
N HIS A 499 -27.32 15.30 24.35
CA HIS A 499 -26.59 14.42 25.28
C HIS A 499 -25.14 14.14 24.85
N ALA A 500 -24.55 14.93 23.94
CA ALA A 500 -23.10 14.89 23.71
C ALA A 500 -22.36 15.10 25.03
N THR A 501 -21.40 14.24 25.37
CA THR A 501 -20.55 14.44 26.56
C THR A 501 -19.77 15.75 26.49
N GLU A 502 -19.41 16.17 25.27
CA GLU A 502 -18.72 17.42 24.97
C GLU A 502 -19.65 18.63 25.07
N ALA A 503 -19.12 19.76 25.55
CA ALA A 503 -19.76 21.06 25.40
C ALA A 503 -19.68 21.52 23.94
N ILE A 504 -20.83 21.88 23.39
CA ILE A 504 -20.96 22.50 22.07
C ILE A 504 -21.35 23.95 22.30
N LEU A 505 -20.61 24.88 21.68
CA LEU A 505 -20.82 26.32 21.77
C LEU A 505 -20.73 26.94 20.37
N VAL A 506 -21.70 27.76 19.99
CA VAL A 506 -21.70 28.49 18.70
C VAL A 506 -21.69 29.99 18.99
N PHE A 507 -20.87 30.75 18.25
CA PHE A 507 -20.80 32.21 18.35
C PHE A 507 -20.67 32.88 16.97
N ASP A 508 -21.08 34.15 16.88
CA ASP A 508 -20.95 34.97 15.67
C ASP A 508 -19.52 35.50 15.45
N LEU A 509 -19.34 36.23 14.35
CA LEU A 509 -18.06 36.87 13.96
C LEU A 509 -17.64 38.00 14.91
N ASP A 510 -18.60 38.65 15.57
CA ASP A 510 -18.38 39.60 16.66
C ASP A 510 -18.05 38.89 18.00
N MET A 511 -17.79 37.57 17.93
CA MET A 511 -17.41 36.70 19.04
C MET A 511 -18.50 36.54 20.11
N ARG A 512 -19.79 36.69 19.78
CA ARG A 512 -20.92 36.58 20.73
C ARG A 512 -21.56 35.21 20.68
N ILE A 513 -21.78 34.59 21.82
CA ILE A 513 -22.40 33.27 21.93
C ILE A 513 -23.88 33.30 21.49
N ILE A 514 -24.22 32.47 20.50
CA ILE A 514 -25.56 32.30 19.93
C ILE A 514 -26.28 31.08 20.52
N GLU A 515 -25.56 29.97 20.71
CA GLU A 515 -26.17 28.65 20.94
C GLU A 515 -25.23 27.71 21.73
N MET A 516 -25.78 26.78 22.51
CA MET A 516 -25.03 25.74 23.24
C MET A 516 -25.88 24.54 23.68
N ASN A 517 -25.24 23.39 23.90
CA ASN A 517 -25.87 22.22 24.52
C ASN A 517 -25.77 22.22 26.06
N GLU A 518 -26.47 21.27 26.71
CA GLU A 518 -26.49 21.12 28.18
C GLU A 518 -25.08 20.95 28.78
N SER A 519 -24.21 20.25 28.07
CA SER A 519 -22.85 19.93 28.50
C SER A 519 -21.96 21.16 28.67
N PHE A 520 -22.22 22.25 27.95
CA PHE A 520 -21.59 23.55 28.24
C PHE A 520 -21.90 24.05 29.65
N THR A 521 -23.17 23.97 30.06
CA THR A 521 -23.59 24.37 31.41
C THR A 521 -22.96 23.47 32.46
N ARG A 522 -22.92 22.15 32.21
CA ARG A 522 -22.35 21.15 33.13
C ARG A 522 -20.84 21.32 33.34
N ILE A 523 -20.08 21.65 32.29
CA ILE A 523 -18.62 21.81 32.36
C ILE A 523 -18.21 23.19 32.90
N THR A 524 -18.88 24.27 32.46
CA THR A 524 -18.46 25.65 32.80
C THR A 524 -19.12 26.23 34.04
N GLY A 525 -20.26 25.68 34.46
CA GLY A 525 -21.09 26.18 35.56
C GLY A 525 -21.93 27.41 35.23
N TYR A 526 -21.89 27.91 33.99
CA TYR A 526 -22.73 29.02 33.52
C TYR A 526 -24.01 28.51 32.87
N ALA A 527 -25.18 29.03 33.29
CA ALA A 527 -26.45 28.72 32.64
C ALA A 527 -26.59 29.50 31.33
N ARG A 528 -27.29 28.92 30.34
CA ARG A 528 -27.51 29.44 28.99
C ARG A 528 -27.84 30.94 28.97
N GLU A 529 -28.80 31.36 29.78
CA GLU A 529 -29.33 32.74 29.85
C GLU A 529 -28.28 33.74 30.35
N GLU A 530 -27.24 33.27 31.04
CA GLU A 530 -26.15 34.10 31.56
C GLU A 530 -25.05 34.36 30.53
N VAL A 531 -25.04 33.67 29.39
CA VAL A 531 -23.91 33.65 28.45
C VAL A 531 -24.28 33.92 27.00
N LEU A 532 -25.54 33.74 26.59
CA LEU A 532 -26.01 34.20 25.28
C LEU A 532 -25.73 35.71 25.08
N GLY A 533 -25.28 36.06 23.89
CA GLY A 533 -24.87 37.42 23.50
C GLY A 533 -23.53 37.90 24.09
N ARG A 534 -22.86 37.12 24.95
CA ARG A 534 -21.57 37.47 25.57
C ARG A 534 -20.38 36.88 24.81
N HIS A 535 -19.20 37.47 25.02
CA HIS A 535 -17.95 36.97 24.47
C HIS A 535 -17.44 35.76 25.28
N PRO A 536 -16.93 34.66 24.66
CA PRO A 536 -16.41 33.49 25.37
C PRO A 536 -15.18 33.76 26.25
N ASN A 537 -14.68 35.00 26.31
CA ASN A 537 -13.63 35.40 27.25
C ASN A 537 -14.09 35.32 28.72
N ILE A 538 -15.39 35.14 28.98
CA ILE A 538 -15.91 34.75 30.31
C ILE A 538 -15.34 33.41 30.83
N LEU A 539 -14.82 32.56 29.93
CA LEU A 539 -14.14 31.31 30.27
C LEU A 539 -12.61 31.45 30.29
N ARG A 540 -12.06 32.63 29.97
CA ARG A 540 -10.61 32.79 29.86
C ARG A 540 -9.93 32.56 31.22
N SER A 541 -8.76 31.92 31.19
CA SER A 541 -7.85 31.88 32.34
C SER A 541 -6.56 32.65 32.09
N ASP A 542 -5.82 32.85 33.17
CA ASP A 542 -4.56 33.59 33.21
C ASP A 542 -3.33 32.72 32.86
N LEU A 543 -3.53 31.46 32.45
CA LEU A 543 -2.46 30.56 32.02
C LEU A 543 -2.07 30.74 30.55
N HIS A 544 -2.90 31.42 29.75
CA HIS A 544 -2.63 31.72 28.34
C HIS A 544 -2.58 33.24 28.14
N ASP A 545 -1.48 33.72 27.58
CA ASP A 545 -1.24 35.15 27.35
C ASP A 545 -2.05 35.71 26.17
N ASP A 546 -2.02 37.02 26.00
CA ASP A 546 -2.71 37.68 24.88
C ASP A 546 -2.13 37.28 23.52
N ALA A 547 -0.83 36.93 23.46
CA ALA A 547 -0.19 36.47 22.24
C ALA A 547 -0.72 35.09 21.81
N PHE A 548 -0.92 34.15 22.74
CA PHE A 548 -1.54 32.86 22.47
C PHE A 548 -2.98 33.01 21.96
N TYR A 549 -3.82 33.79 22.63
CA TYR A 549 -5.20 33.98 22.17
C TYR A 549 -5.29 34.77 20.86
N ALA A 550 -4.42 35.77 20.65
CA ALA A 550 -4.33 36.47 19.37
C ALA A 550 -3.85 35.54 18.24
N SER A 551 -2.90 34.64 18.52
CA SER A 551 -2.42 33.61 17.59
C SER A 551 -3.52 32.59 17.27
N MET A 552 -4.23 32.08 18.28
CA MET A 552 -5.40 31.21 18.10
C MET A 552 -6.45 31.86 17.19
N TRP A 553 -6.90 33.08 17.50
CA TRP A 553 -7.89 33.77 16.68
C TRP A 553 -7.36 34.19 15.31
N LYS A 554 -6.05 34.41 15.17
CA LYS A 554 -5.40 34.56 13.87
C LYS A 554 -5.50 33.26 13.07
N THR A 555 -5.14 32.10 13.64
CA THR A 555 -5.29 30.79 13.00
C THR A 555 -6.74 30.48 12.61
N VAL A 556 -7.73 30.70 13.49
CA VAL A 556 -9.16 30.49 13.15
C VAL A 556 -9.59 31.33 11.95
N ARG A 557 -9.13 32.58 11.83
CA ARG A 557 -9.45 33.49 10.72
C ARG A 557 -8.64 33.22 9.45
N GLU A 558 -7.41 32.72 9.55
CA GLU A 558 -6.52 32.45 8.40
C GLU A 558 -6.67 31.03 7.84
N THR A 559 -7.12 30.07 8.64
CA THR A 559 -7.17 28.63 8.27
C THR A 559 -8.54 27.98 8.44
N GLY A 560 -9.55 28.73 8.88
CA GLY A 560 -10.91 28.23 9.10
C GLY A 560 -11.08 27.25 10.27
N ARG A 561 -10.00 26.79 10.92
CA ARG A 561 -10.09 25.88 12.07
C ARG A 561 -8.87 25.96 12.97
N TRP A 562 -9.10 26.04 14.28
CA TRP A 562 -8.08 25.82 15.30
C TRP A 562 -8.44 24.63 16.18
N ARG A 563 -7.43 23.88 16.65
CA ARG A 563 -7.58 22.85 17.67
C ARG A 563 -6.39 22.91 18.62
N GLY A 564 -6.65 22.87 19.91
CA GLY A 564 -5.62 22.84 20.94
C GLY A 564 -6.19 22.65 22.34
N GLU A 565 -5.31 22.55 23.33
CA GLU A 565 -5.71 22.56 24.73
C GLU A 565 -5.90 24.01 25.20
N LEU A 566 -7.02 24.28 25.87
CA LEU A 566 -7.30 25.54 26.55
C LEU A 566 -7.45 25.29 28.04
N TRP A 567 -6.78 26.09 28.85
CA TRP A 567 -7.14 26.23 30.26
C TRP A 567 -8.24 27.28 30.40
N ASN A 568 -9.43 26.82 30.76
CA ASN A 568 -10.60 27.65 31.00
C ASN A 568 -10.81 27.86 32.51
N ARG A 569 -11.45 28.97 32.87
CA ARG A 569 -11.93 29.26 34.23
C ARG A 569 -13.45 29.12 34.27
N SER A 570 -13.94 28.21 35.10
CA SER A 570 -15.37 28.00 35.35
C SER A 570 -15.97 29.14 36.19
N LYS A 571 -17.30 29.23 36.26
CA LYS A 571 -18.04 30.23 37.04
C LYS A 571 -17.67 30.25 38.54
N SER A 572 -17.22 29.13 39.10
CA SER A 572 -16.77 29.02 40.50
C SER A 572 -15.34 29.55 40.73
N GLY A 573 -14.64 29.93 39.66
CA GLY A 573 -13.21 30.25 39.68
C GLY A 573 -12.29 29.04 39.52
N ALA A 574 -12.82 27.80 39.58
CA ALA A 574 -12.03 26.59 39.38
C ALA A 574 -11.49 26.51 37.93
N MET A 575 -10.27 26.00 37.81
CA MET A 575 -9.53 25.87 36.55
C MET A 575 -9.79 24.50 35.92
N SER A 576 -10.14 24.49 34.63
CA SER A 576 -10.39 23.26 33.88
C SER A 576 -9.55 23.23 32.60
N ALA A 577 -8.88 22.11 32.34
CA ALA A 577 -8.27 21.84 31.05
C ALA A 577 -9.34 21.30 30.10
N VAL A 578 -9.45 21.87 28.90
CA VAL A 578 -10.36 21.39 27.85
C VAL A 578 -9.59 21.21 26.54
N VAL A 579 -9.80 20.10 25.83
CA VAL A 579 -9.45 20.08 24.39
C VAL A 579 -10.53 20.85 23.69
N CYS A 580 -10.17 21.92 22.98
CA CYS A 580 -11.10 22.75 22.22
C CYS A 580 -10.78 22.69 20.73
N THR A 581 -11.80 22.44 19.90
CA THR A 581 -11.75 22.57 18.44
C THR A 581 -12.71 23.67 18.04
N ILE A 582 -12.18 24.79 17.54
CA ILE A 582 -12.95 25.92 17.05
C ILE A 582 -12.92 25.86 15.53
N THR A 583 -14.06 25.50 14.93
CA THR A 583 -14.22 25.45 13.47
C THR A 583 -15.06 26.62 13.01
N THR A 584 -14.55 27.39 12.05
CA THR A 584 -15.31 28.38 11.30
C THR A 584 -16.29 27.65 10.40
N VAL A 585 -17.58 27.80 10.69
CA VAL A 585 -18.65 27.43 9.76
C VAL A 585 -18.83 28.60 8.83
N ALA A 586 -18.29 28.45 7.62
CA ALA A 586 -18.52 29.36 6.52
C ALA A 586 -19.86 29.07 5.83
N ASP A 587 -20.38 30.07 5.12
CA ASP A 587 -21.38 29.87 4.09
C ASP A 587 -20.78 29.22 2.83
N SER A 588 -21.65 28.93 1.88
CA SER A 588 -21.31 28.42 0.55
C SER A 588 -20.33 29.26 -0.25
N ALA A 589 -20.25 30.56 0.03
CA ALA A 589 -19.34 31.49 -0.62
C ALA A 589 -18.00 31.62 0.12
N GLY A 590 -17.78 30.80 1.15
CA GLY A 590 -16.55 30.77 1.95
C GLY A 590 -16.45 31.89 2.98
N ASN A 591 -17.48 32.74 3.14
CA ASN A 591 -17.49 33.73 4.20
C ASN A 591 -17.81 33.03 5.52
N ALA A 592 -16.99 33.26 6.55
CA ALA A 592 -17.34 32.84 7.90
C ALA A 592 -18.74 33.38 8.27
N GLN A 593 -19.67 32.52 8.69
CA GLN A 593 -20.92 32.97 9.36
C GLN A 593 -20.79 32.85 10.87
N TYR A 594 -20.33 31.68 11.33
CA TYR A 594 -20.26 31.34 12.76
C TYR A 594 -18.97 30.60 13.09
N TYR A 595 -18.62 30.58 14.36
CA TYR A 595 -17.61 29.70 14.91
C TYR A 595 -18.29 28.68 15.82
N VAL A 596 -18.04 27.38 15.58
CA VAL A 596 -18.47 26.29 16.46
C VAL A 596 -17.26 25.82 17.25
N ALA A 597 -17.27 26.05 18.56
CA ALA A 597 -16.33 25.46 19.49
C ALA A 597 -16.92 24.18 20.09
N LEU A 598 -16.28 23.05 19.78
CA LEU A 598 -16.47 21.79 20.49
C LEU A 598 -15.38 21.68 21.56
N PHE A 599 -15.76 21.51 22.82
CA PHE A 599 -14.78 21.22 23.87
C PHE A 599 -15.31 20.26 24.93
N TYR A 600 -14.47 19.33 25.39
CA TYR A 600 -14.79 18.48 26.52
C TYR A 600 -13.78 18.67 27.64
N ASP A 601 -14.27 18.47 28.86
CA ASP A 601 -13.46 18.58 30.07
C ASP A 601 -12.47 17.42 30.12
N ILE A 602 -11.22 17.72 29.78
CA ILE A 602 -10.11 16.81 30.01
C ILE A 602 -9.54 17.01 31.41
N THR A 603 -10.07 17.84 32.32
CA THR A 603 -9.52 17.95 33.68
C THR A 603 -9.49 16.60 34.40
N PRO A 604 -10.53 15.75 34.37
CA PRO A 604 -10.43 14.40 34.93
C PRO A 604 -9.39 13.55 34.20
N ILE A 605 -9.25 13.70 32.88
CA ILE A 605 -8.24 13.00 32.08
C ILE A 605 -6.83 13.55 32.32
N LYS A 606 -6.65 14.83 32.62
CA LYS A 606 -5.37 15.52 32.89
C LYS A 606 -4.97 15.39 34.35
N GLU A 607 -5.91 15.22 35.28
CA GLU A 607 -5.62 14.81 36.66
C GLU A 607 -5.36 13.31 36.73
N GLN A 608 -6.11 12.49 35.99
CA GLN A 608 -5.85 11.06 35.91
C GLN A 608 -4.64 10.73 35.03
N GLU A 609 -4.32 11.50 33.98
CA GLU A 609 -3.02 11.50 33.29
C GLU A 609 -1.98 11.98 34.29
N LYS A 610 -2.02 13.20 34.83
CA LYS A 610 -1.00 13.68 35.79
C LYS A 610 -0.79 12.76 37.00
N ARG A 611 -1.76 11.93 37.38
CA ARG A 611 -1.65 10.87 38.41
C ARG A 611 -1.25 9.49 37.86
N LEU A 612 -1.63 9.12 36.64
CA LEU A 612 -1.13 7.94 35.93
C LEU A 612 0.30 8.17 35.50
N GLU A 613 0.63 9.28 34.84
CA GLU A 613 1.95 9.90 34.84
C GLU A 613 2.58 9.82 36.22
N HIS A 614 2.00 10.34 37.32
CA HIS A 614 2.71 10.25 38.61
C HIS A 614 3.03 8.82 39.07
N ILE A 615 2.25 7.80 38.67
CA ILE A 615 2.46 6.38 39.06
C ILE A 615 3.28 5.60 38.01
N ALA A 616 3.22 6.00 36.74
CA ALA A 616 3.87 5.41 35.59
C ALA A 616 5.19 6.12 35.24
N HIS A 617 5.43 7.30 35.79
CA HIS A 617 6.65 8.10 35.70
C HIS A 617 7.35 8.32 37.06
N PHE A 618 6.73 8.07 38.23
CA PHE A 618 7.40 8.15 39.54
C PHE A 618 7.13 6.92 40.43
N ASP A 619 8.01 6.67 41.39
CA ASP A 619 7.93 5.59 42.37
C ASP A 619 7.03 5.99 43.56
N ALA A 620 6.06 5.14 43.88
CA ALA A 620 5.03 5.41 44.88
C ALA A 620 5.54 5.52 46.33
N LEU A 621 6.75 5.00 46.63
CA LEU A 621 7.34 5.11 47.97
C LEU A 621 8.25 6.35 48.11
N THR A 622 9.16 6.58 47.16
CA THR A 622 10.19 7.63 47.28
C THR A 622 9.85 8.94 46.57
N GLY A 623 8.83 8.97 45.69
CA GLY A 623 8.49 10.14 44.89
C GLY A 623 9.55 10.53 43.85
N LEU A 624 10.53 9.64 43.59
CA LEU A 624 11.52 9.81 42.54
C LEU A 624 10.98 9.29 41.20
N PRO A 625 11.43 9.84 40.05
CA PRO A 625 11.28 9.23 38.73
C PRO A 625 11.43 7.70 38.72
N ASN A 626 10.51 6.98 38.08
CA ASN A 626 10.59 5.53 37.91
C ASN A 626 11.18 5.17 36.53
N ARG A 627 11.15 3.87 36.18
CA ARG A 627 11.74 3.34 34.93
C ARG A 627 11.29 4.07 33.66
N THR A 628 10.02 4.42 33.52
CA THR A 628 9.51 5.06 32.30
C THR A 628 10.06 6.47 32.16
N LEU A 629 9.97 7.28 33.22
CA LEU A 629 10.46 8.67 33.19
C LEU A 629 11.98 8.76 33.13
N LEU A 630 12.69 7.83 33.75
CA LEU A 630 14.13 7.69 33.55
C LEU A 630 14.44 7.47 32.06
N GLY A 631 13.73 6.57 31.40
CA GLY A 631 13.86 6.35 29.95
C GLY A 631 13.55 7.60 29.10
N ASP A 632 12.46 8.31 29.40
CA ASP A 632 12.06 9.51 28.63
C ASP A 632 12.99 10.72 28.87
N ARG A 633 13.45 10.92 30.10
CA ARG A 633 14.47 11.92 30.44
C ARG A 633 15.82 11.58 29.84
N LEU A 634 16.18 10.29 29.81
CA LEU A 634 17.42 9.84 29.18
C LEU A 634 17.39 10.07 27.66
N ARG A 635 16.29 9.71 26.98
CA ARG A 635 16.09 10.02 25.55
C ARG A 635 16.24 11.51 25.25
N HIS A 636 15.64 12.39 26.06
CA HIS A 636 15.82 13.85 25.91
C HIS A 636 17.26 14.32 26.18
N ALA A 637 17.90 13.79 27.23
CA ALA A 637 19.29 14.13 27.56
C ALA A 637 20.26 13.67 26.45
N MET A 638 20.05 12.51 25.85
CA MET A 638 20.83 12.00 24.71
C MET A 638 20.68 12.89 23.47
N ALA A 639 19.44 13.29 23.12
CA ALA A 639 19.21 14.23 22.03
C ALA A 639 19.92 15.58 22.28
N SER A 640 19.75 16.16 23.48
CA SER A 640 20.41 17.41 23.85
C SER A 640 21.94 17.31 23.86
N ALA A 641 22.51 16.19 24.33
CA ALA A 641 23.95 15.93 24.31
C ALA A 641 24.50 15.87 22.88
N ARG A 642 23.77 15.22 21.96
CA ARG A 642 24.08 15.14 20.52
C ARG A 642 24.08 16.52 19.86
N ASP A 643 23.08 17.35 20.14
CA ASP A 643 22.93 18.68 19.54
C ASP A 643 23.91 19.73 20.11
N THR A 644 24.27 19.62 21.40
CA THR A 644 25.20 20.54 22.09
C THR A 644 26.66 20.09 22.05
N ASN A 645 26.94 18.89 21.52
CA ASN A 645 28.24 18.22 21.59
C ASN A 645 28.82 18.16 23.02
N ARG A 646 27.94 17.80 23.96
CA ARG A 646 28.24 17.56 25.38
C ARG A 646 28.10 16.08 25.70
N MET A 647 28.61 15.67 26.87
CA MET A 647 28.37 14.32 27.38
C MET A 647 27.25 14.31 28.41
N LEU A 648 26.70 13.11 28.63
CA LEU A 648 25.93 12.76 29.80
C LEU A 648 26.46 11.45 30.40
N ALA A 649 26.18 11.22 31.69
CA ALA A 649 26.39 9.94 32.35
C ALA A 649 25.08 9.35 32.85
N VAL A 650 24.93 8.04 32.74
CA VAL A 650 23.86 7.25 33.38
C VAL A 650 24.52 6.37 34.42
N ILE A 651 24.07 6.47 35.67
CA ILE A 651 24.66 5.80 36.82
C ILE A 651 23.59 4.88 37.44
N TYR A 652 23.81 3.57 37.44
CA TYR A 652 23.03 2.60 38.22
C TYR A 652 23.62 2.47 39.63
N ILE A 653 22.79 2.35 40.66
CA ILE A 653 23.19 2.33 42.08
C ILE A 653 22.37 1.28 42.82
N ASP A 654 23.02 0.48 43.65
CA ASP A 654 22.45 -0.63 44.43
C ASP A 654 22.89 -0.51 45.89
N LEU A 655 21.97 -0.73 46.84
CA LEU A 655 22.24 -0.60 48.28
C LEU A 655 22.78 -1.91 48.89
N ASP A 656 24.05 -1.89 49.30
CA ASP A 656 24.77 -3.04 49.82
C ASP A 656 24.11 -3.65 51.07
N ASN A 657 23.70 -4.91 50.93
CA ASN A 657 23.08 -5.70 52.00
C ASN A 657 21.74 -5.15 52.52
N PHE A 658 21.05 -4.27 51.79
CA PHE A 658 19.78 -3.68 52.23
C PHE A 658 18.73 -4.74 52.63
N LYS A 659 18.66 -5.87 51.92
CA LYS A 659 17.84 -7.02 52.35
C LYS A 659 18.09 -7.46 53.81
N ALA A 660 19.35 -7.49 54.27
CA ALA A 660 19.67 -7.87 55.65
C ALA A 660 19.28 -6.80 56.69
N ILE A 661 19.02 -5.55 56.26
CA ILE A 661 18.41 -4.51 57.09
C ILE A 661 16.90 -4.77 57.17
N ASN A 662 16.23 -5.03 56.04
CA ASN A 662 14.81 -5.36 55.97
C ASN A 662 14.46 -6.63 56.79
N ASP A 663 15.20 -7.72 56.58
CA ASP A 663 15.03 -9.00 57.30
C ASP A 663 15.27 -8.86 58.83
N ARG A 664 15.96 -7.79 59.29
CA ARG A 664 16.32 -7.58 60.70
C ARG A 664 15.47 -6.53 61.42
N GLN A 665 15.05 -5.48 60.73
CA GLN A 665 14.36 -4.31 61.30
C GLN A 665 12.89 -4.21 60.85
N GLY A 666 12.47 -5.03 59.89
CA GLY A 666 11.12 -5.02 59.34
C GLY A 666 10.92 -4.00 58.22
N LYS A 667 9.85 -4.22 57.46
CA LYS A 667 9.56 -3.49 56.22
C LYS A 667 9.46 -1.99 56.42
N ASP A 668 8.73 -1.53 57.44
CA ASP A 668 8.45 -0.10 57.60
C ASP A 668 9.72 0.72 57.89
N ALA A 669 10.70 0.14 58.59
CA ALA A 669 12.01 0.74 58.80
C ALA A 669 12.87 0.73 57.53
N ALA A 670 12.75 -0.32 56.70
CA ALA A 670 13.45 -0.43 55.42
C ALA A 670 12.88 0.55 54.37
N ASP A 671 11.57 0.69 54.30
CA ASP A 671 10.87 1.66 53.46
C ASP A 671 11.21 3.10 53.89
N ALA A 672 11.24 3.40 55.19
CA ALA A 672 11.68 4.70 55.70
C ALA A 672 13.17 5.00 55.43
N LEU A 673 14.03 3.98 55.45
CA LEU A 673 15.43 4.10 55.03
C LEU A 673 15.53 4.44 53.54
N LEU A 674 14.77 3.76 52.67
CA LEU A 674 14.74 4.04 51.22
C LEU A 674 14.32 5.49 50.91
N VAL A 675 13.29 5.99 51.58
CA VAL A 675 12.85 7.40 51.46
C VAL A 675 13.96 8.36 51.90
N SER A 676 14.67 8.04 52.99
CA SER A 676 15.77 8.88 53.50
C SER A 676 17.00 8.85 52.60
N VAL A 677 17.34 7.69 52.03
CA VAL A 677 18.41 7.49 51.04
C VAL A 677 18.10 8.28 49.77
N ALA A 678 16.90 8.14 49.22
CA ALA A 678 16.40 8.90 48.08
C ALA A 678 16.49 10.42 48.28
N GLY A 679 15.99 10.91 49.42
CA GLY A 679 16.01 12.33 49.77
C GLY A 679 17.42 12.91 49.89
N ARG A 680 18.37 12.14 50.46
CA ARG A 680 19.77 12.57 50.60
C ARG A 680 20.51 12.57 49.25
N MET A 681 20.41 11.50 48.46
CA MET A 681 21.02 11.46 47.11
C MET A 681 20.52 12.61 46.24
N LYS A 682 19.22 12.94 46.31
CA LYS A 682 18.63 14.07 45.59
C LYS A 682 19.19 15.44 46.01
N HIS A 683 19.57 15.63 47.28
CA HIS A 683 20.21 16.88 47.75
C HIS A 683 21.69 17.03 47.34
N VAL A 684 22.34 15.93 46.96
CA VAL A 684 23.75 15.92 46.51
C VAL A 684 23.85 16.17 45.00
N LEU A 685 22.77 15.93 44.27
CA LEU A 685 22.63 16.18 42.85
C LEU A 685 22.21 17.63 42.56
N ARG A 686 22.46 18.10 41.34
CA ARG A 686 22.09 19.43 40.84
C ARG A 686 20.64 19.41 40.35
N ASP A 687 20.01 20.57 40.24
CA ASP A 687 18.63 20.68 39.69
C ASP A 687 18.51 20.19 38.23
N ALA A 688 19.62 20.16 37.47
CA ALA A 688 19.70 19.61 36.12
C ALA A 688 19.88 18.08 36.10
N ASP A 689 20.36 17.48 37.18
CA ASP A 689 20.55 16.05 37.30
C ASP A 689 19.20 15.37 37.60
N THR A 690 19.01 14.13 37.15
CA THR A 690 17.81 13.33 37.45
C THR A 690 18.17 12.13 38.29
N LEU A 691 17.60 12.01 39.48
CA LEU A 691 17.61 10.76 40.25
C LEU A 691 16.26 10.04 40.11
N GLY A 692 16.29 8.73 39.95
CA GLY A 692 15.14 7.84 39.90
C GLY A 692 15.35 6.54 40.68
N ARG A 693 14.28 5.77 40.86
CA ARG A 693 14.28 4.45 41.51
C ARG A 693 13.59 3.42 40.61
N LEU A 694 14.22 2.27 40.39
CA LEU A 694 13.72 1.26 39.44
C LEU A 694 12.92 0.15 40.12
N SER A 695 13.48 -0.45 41.16
CA SER A 695 12.80 -1.41 42.03
C SER A 695 13.58 -1.53 43.36
N GLY A 696 12.99 -2.10 44.41
CA GLY A 696 13.71 -2.50 45.63
C GLY A 696 14.75 -1.49 46.15
N ASP A 697 15.99 -1.93 46.19
CA ASP A 697 17.22 -1.24 46.58
C ASP A 697 17.97 -0.55 45.41
N GLU A 698 17.37 -0.48 44.21
CA GLU A 698 17.99 -0.03 42.97
C GLU A 698 17.56 1.40 42.54
N PHE A 699 18.55 2.28 42.36
CA PHE A 699 18.39 3.67 41.94
C PHE A 699 19.18 3.95 40.66
N VAL A 700 18.79 4.98 39.91
CA VAL A 700 19.53 5.47 38.74
C VAL A 700 19.65 6.98 38.77
N ALA A 701 20.85 7.51 38.53
CA ALA A 701 21.07 8.93 38.28
C ALA A 701 21.43 9.19 36.80
N ILE A 702 20.95 10.30 36.22
CA ILE A 702 21.31 10.80 34.90
C ILE A 702 21.89 12.19 35.08
N LEU A 703 23.12 12.40 34.61
CA LEU A 703 23.87 13.65 34.74
C LEU A 703 24.10 14.26 33.34
N PRO A 704 23.34 15.28 32.91
CA PRO A 704 23.52 15.95 31.61
C PRO A 704 24.58 17.08 31.66
N ASP A 705 24.87 17.68 30.50
CA ASP A 705 25.83 18.80 30.30
C ASP A 705 27.20 18.59 30.96
N LEU A 706 27.74 17.37 30.85
CA LEU A 706 29.08 17.05 31.31
C LEU A 706 30.11 17.54 30.29
N GLY A 707 31.01 18.41 30.77
CA GLY A 707 32.18 18.85 30.00
C GLY A 707 33.31 17.82 29.93
N SER A 708 33.38 16.87 30.88
CA SER A 708 34.37 15.79 30.91
C SER A 708 33.92 14.61 31.80
N PRO A 709 34.49 13.39 31.66
CA PRO A 709 34.12 12.22 32.46
C PRO A 709 34.40 12.39 33.97
N GLU A 710 35.41 13.17 34.33
CA GLU A 710 35.81 13.41 35.73
C GLU A 710 34.72 14.18 36.51
N ALA A 711 33.86 14.93 35.82
CA ALA A 711 32.69 15.56 36.42
C ALA A 711 31.63 14.54 36.86
N ALA A 712 31.55 13.37 36.22
CA ALA A 712 30.69 12.27 36.66
C ALA A 712 31.33 11.45 37.79
N THR A 713 32.65 11.20 37.78
CA THR A 713 33.31 10.53 38.92
C THR A 713 33.20 11.36 40.19
N ALA A 714 33.41 12.67 40.10
CA ALA A 714 33.17 13.60 41.21
C ALA A 714 31.68 13.72 41.62
N ALA A 715 30.74 13.18 40.85
CA ALA A 715 29.34 13.04 41.27
C ALA A 715 29.07 11.67 41.90
N LEU A 716 29.63 10.59 41.34
CA LEU A 716 29.64 9.23 41.89
C LEU A 716 30.21 9.19 43.32
N ASP A 717 31.39 9.76 43.53
CA ASP A 717 32.05 9.77 44.86
C ASP A 717 31.16 10.44 45.91
N ARG A 718 30.55 11.59 45.57
CA ARG A 718 29.66 12.33 46.47
C ARG A 718 28.36 11.57 46.75
N LEU A 719 27.80 10.88 45.75
CA LEU A 719 26.62 10.02 45.91
C LEU A 719 26.93 8.85 46.87
N LEU A 720 28.00 8.10 46.60
CA LEU A 720 28.39 6.95 47.43
C LEU A 720 28.76 7.37 48.86
N GLN A 721 29.48 8.49 49.03
CA GLN A 721 29.78 9.06 50.34
C GLN A 721 28.51 9.42 51.12
N ALA A 722 27.54 10.07 50.48
CA ALA A 722 26.31 10.48 51.11
C ALA A 722 25.41 9.29 51.49
N VAL A 723 25.38 8.22 50.70
CA VAL A 723 24.71 6.97 51.10
C VAL A 723 25.40 6.33 52.31
N GLY A 724 26.73 6.44 52.42
CA GLY A 724 27.51 5.94 53.55
C GLY A 724 27.30 6.65 54.90
N GLU A 725 26.67 7.83 54.91
CA GLU A 725 26.39 8.58 56.14
C GLU A 725 25.24 7.95 56.97
N PRO A 726 25.24 8.07 58.31
CA PRO A 726 24.24 7.43 59.16
C PRO A 726 22.81 7.95 58.93
N TYR A 727 21.81 7.08 59.10
CA TYR A 727 20.39 7.40 59.03
C TYR A 727 19.73 7.16 60.39
N ILE A 728 18.96 8.14 60.90
CA ILE A 728 18.17 7.97 62.12
C ILE A 728 16.73 7.60 61.71
N ILE A 729 16.33 6.35 61.98
CA ILE A 729 15.00 5.82 61.66
C ILE A 729 14.34 5.38 62.98
N GLY A 730 13.34 6.14 63.43
CA GLY A 730 12.81 6.00 64.78
C GLY A 730 13.87 6.35 65.82
N GLU A 731 14.17 5.41 66.72
CA GLU A 731 15.24 5.54 67.74
C GLU A 731 16.58 4.91 67.31
N GLN A 732 16.69 4.38 66.08
CA GLN A 732 17.86 3.61 65.64
C GLN A 732 18.76 4.37 64.66
N GLU A 733 20.09 4.22 64.82
CA GLU A 733 21.08 4.57 63.80
C GLU A 733 21.32 3.38 62.86
N LEU A 734 21.03 3.58 61.57
CA LEU A 734 21.31 2.62 60.49
C LEU A 734 22.43 3.15 59.58
N ARG A 735 23.22 2.24 59.01
CA ARG A 735 24.24 2.53 57.99
C ARG A 735 24.15 1.52 56.86
N VAL A 736 24.37 1.98 55.65
CA VAL A 736 24.35 1.21 54.40
C VAL A 736 25.44 1.76 53.49
N SER A 737 26.04 0.94 52.63
CA SER A 737 26.90 1.42 51.54
C SER A 737 26.18 1.22 50.21
N ALA A 738 26.70 1.81 49.14
CA ALA A 738 26.20 1.54 47.80
C ALA A 738 27.32 1.09 46.87
N THR A 739 26.93 0.29 45.88
CA THR A 739 27.76 -0.03 44.73
C THR A 739 27.10 0.55 43.48
N ALA A 740 27.90 1.07 42.55
CA ALA A 740 27.39 1.77 41.38
C ALA A 740 28.12 1.40 40.06
N GLY A 741 27.51 1.75 38.94
CA GLY A 741 28.06 1.55 37.59
C GLY A 741 27.62 2.67 36.67
N ALA A 742 28.51 3.16 35.82
CA ALA A 742 28.26 4.38 35.05
C ALA A 742 28.60 4.25 33.56
N SER A 743 27.62 4.48 32.67
CA SER A 743 27.82 4.56 31.22
C SER A 743 27.74 6.00 30.71
N PHE A 744 28.47 6.32 29.66
CA PHE A 744 28.50 7.66 29.05
C PHE A 744 27.82 7.68 27.67
N TYR A 745 27.30 8.84 27.27
CA TYR A 745 26.83 9.12 25.91
C TYR A 745 27.23 10.55 25.50
N PRO A 746 27.55 10.82 24.20
CA PRO A 746 27.57 9.90 23.06
C PRO A 746 28.66 8.83 23.14
N GLN A 747 28.46 7.73 22.39
CA GLN A 747 29.41 6.62 22.24
C GLN A 747 29.86 6.50 20.76
N ASN A 748 30.91 5.70 20.52
CA ASN A 748 31.40 5.42 19.16
C ASN A 748 30.45 4.56 18.31
N GLN A 749 29.45 3.93 18.93
CA GLN A 749 28.34 3.25 18.28
C GLN A 749 27.04 3.99 18.65
N ASP A 750 26.06 4.03 17.74
CA ASP A 750 24.75 4.58 18.07
C ASP A 750 24.03 3.57 18.99
N VAL A 751 23.65 4.03 20.19
CA VAL A 751 23.08 3.20 21.27
C VAL A 751 21.79 3.84 21.76
N ASP A 752 20.78 3.01 22.06
CA ASP A 752 19.50 3.48 22.60
C ASP A 752 19.55 3.68 24.13
N ALA A 753 18.54 4.36 24.68
CA ALA A 753 18.48 4.68 26.11
C ALA A 753 18.35 3.43 27.01
N ASP A 754 17.68 2.37 26.54
CA ASP A 754 17.55 1.11 27.28
C ASP A 754 18.84 0.28 27.20
N GLN A 755 19.60 0.37 26.11
CA GLN A 755 20.96 -0.15 26.01
C GLN A 755 21.88 0.58 26.98
N LEU A 756 21.90 1.91 26.96
CA LEU A 756 22.72 2.73 27.86
C LEU A 756 22.40 2.48 29.35
N LEU A 757 21.13 2.19 29.69
CA LEU A 757 20.72 1.73 31.02
C LEU A 757 21.23 0.31 31.37
N ARG A 758 21.11 -0.66 30.45
CA ARG A 758 21.68 -2.02 30.62
C ARG A 758 23.20 -1.99 30.80
N GLN A 759 23.87 -1.07 30.13
CA GLN A 759 25.30 -0.83 30.25
C GLN A 759 25.68 -0.31 31.66
N ALA A 760 24.94 0.66 32.20
CA ALA A 760 25.17 1.16 33.57
C ALA A 760 24.91 0.08 34.64
N ASP A 761 23.84 -0.72 34.48
CA ASP A 761 23.52 -1.89 35.33
C ASP A 761 24.66 -2.93 35.29
N GLN A 762 25.16 -3.27 34.10
CA GLN A 762 26.28 -4.19 33.96
C GLN A 762 27.53 -3.69 34.69
N ALA A 763 27.91 -2.42 34.53
CA ALA A 763 29.04 -1.85 35.27
C ALA A 763 28.82 -1.89 36.79
N MET A 764 27.57 -1.76 37.27
CA MET A 764 27.24 -1.86 38.70
C MET A 764 27.47 -3.29 39.20
N TYR A 765 27.03 -4.28 38.45
CA TYR A 765 27.30 -5.69 38.74
C TYR A 765 28.80 -6.00 38.78
N GLU A 766 29.59 -5.45 37.86
CA GLU A 766 31.04 -5.66 37.82
C GLU A 766 31.77 -4.93 38.95
N ALA A 767 31.32 -3.73 39.35
CA ALA A 767 31.76 -3.09 40.58
C ALA A 767 31.45 -3.95 41.82
N LYS A 768 30.29 -4.60 41.85
CA LYS A 768 29.80 -5.46 42.95
C LYS A 768 30.63 -6.75 43.09
N LEU A 769 31.14 -7.27 41.97
CA LEU A 769 32.12 -8.36 41.93
C LEU A 769 33.53 -7.90 42.37
N ALA A 770 33.97 -6.71 41.94
CA ALA A 770 35.26 -6.14 42.33
C ALA A 770 35.32 -5.75 43.82
N GLY A 771 34.16 -5.51 44.44
CA GLY A 771 33.96 -5.38 45.88
C GLY A 771 33.03 -4.22 46.25
N LYS A 772 32.21 -4.42 47.28
CA LYS A 772 31.18 -3.47 47.74
C LYS A 772 31.71 -2.07 48.08
N GLY A 773 30.85 -1.05 48.03
CA GLY A 773 31.21 0.33 48.37
C GLY A 773 32.05 1.08 47.33
N ARG A 774 31.87 0.81 46.02
CA ARG A 774 32.62 1.46 44.92
C ARG A 774 31.77 1.61 43.65
N TYR A 775 32.34 2.24 42.63
CA TYR A 775 31.76 2.23 41.28
C TYR A 775 32.67 1.58 40.21
N HIS A 776 32.09 1.28 39.05
CA HIS A 776 32.79 1.00 37.79
C HIS A 776 32.26 1.94 36.69
N ILE A 777 33.02 2.08 35.59
CA ILE A 777 32.59 2.84 34.41
C ILE A 777 32.51 1.85 33.24
N PHE A 778 31.36 1.83 32.59
CA PHE A 778 31.07 0.92 31.49
C PHE A 778 31.92 1.24 30.25
N ASP A 779 32.52 0.21 29.67
CA ASP A 779 33.29 0.26 28.42
C ASP A 779 32.63 -0.66 27.36
N PRO A 780 32.05 -0.11 26.28
CA PRO A 780 31.30 -0.88 25.28
C PRO A 780 32.06 -2.01 24.60
N VAL A 781 33.40 -1.98 24.61
CA VAL A 781 34.24 -3.02 24.01
C VAL A 781 34.57 -4.13 25.01
N ARG A 782 34.68 -3.79 26.29
CA ARG A 782 35.00 -4.76 27.35
C ARG A 782 33.75 -5.53 27.75
N ASP A 783 32.77 -4.85 28.31
CA ASP A 783 31.89 -5.45 29.31
C ASP A 783 30.89 -6.42 28.67
N HIS A 784 30.38 -6.09 27.48
CA HIS A 784 29.46 -6.98 26.75
C HIS A 784 30.10 -8.36 26.41
N THR A 785 31.44 -8.44 26.46
CA THR A 785 32.27 -9.63 26.25
C THR A 785 32.59 -10.37 27.56
N VAL A 786 32.35 -9.77 28.73
CA VAL A 786 32.84 -10.26 30.05
C VAL A 786 31.96 -11.36 30.64
N ARG A 787 30.64 -11.19 30.70
CA ARG A 787 29.77 -12.08 31.52
C ARG A 787 29.76 -13.54 31.07
N GLY A 788 29.55 -13.81 29.78
CA GLY A 788 29.57 -15.18 29.26
C GLY A 788 30.97 -15.81 29.36
N ARG A 789 31.99 -15.02 28.98
CA ARG A 789 33.41 -15.40 29.06
C ARG A 789 33.82 -15.79 30.49
N HIS A 790 33.31 -15.12 31.52
CA HIS A 790 33.59 -15.45 32.92
C HIS A 790 33.12 -16.86 33.34
N GLU A 791 31.93 -17.32 32.91
CA GLU A 791 31.42 -18.65 33.25
C GLU A 791 32.23 -19.75 32.55
N GLU A 792 32.58 -19.54 31.28
CA GLU A 792 33.43 -20.46 30.51
C GLU A 792 34.88 -20.49 31.03
N LEU A 793 35.46 -19.32 31.35
CA LEU A 793 36.78 -19.20 31.99
C LEU A 793 36.86 -19.96 33.31
N ALA A 794 35.82 -19.87 34.15
CA ALA A 794 35.77 -20.61 35.41
C ALA A 794 35.81 -22.13 35.17
N ARG A 795 35.09 -22.64 34.17
CA ARG A 795 35.07 -24.07 33.83
C ARG A 795 36.39 -24.56 33.22
N ILE A 796 37.05 -23.74 32.40
CA ILE A 796 38.36 -24.06 31.79
C ILE A 796 39.46 -24.04 32.87
N ARG A 797 39.41 -23.09 33.81
CA ARG A 797 40.33 -23.04 34.96
C ARG A 797 40.18 -24.27 35.87
N GLN A 798 38.94 -24.74 36.07
CA GLN A 798 38.67 -26.01 36.75
C GLN A 798 39.22 -27.22 35.96
N ALA A 799 39.08 -27.24 34.63
CA ALA A 799 39.55 -28.33 33.78
C ALA A 799 41.08 -28.53 33.86
N LEU A 800 41.83 -27.43 33.89
CA LEU A 800 43.29 -27.44 34.01
C LEU A 800 43.73 -28.02 35.36
N ALA A 801 43.10 -27.59 36.45
CA ALA A 801 43.36 -28.10 37.80
C ALA A 801 42.94 -29.58 37.99
N ALA A 802 41.87 -30.01 37.31
CA ALA A 802 41.38 -31.39 37.35
C ALA A 802 42.14 -32.36 36.42
N GLY A 803 43.06 -31.85 35.59
CA GLY A 803 43.84 -32.68 34.65
C GLY A 803 43.05 -33.19 33.45
N GLU A 804 41.96 -32.49 33.06
CA GLU A 804 41.06 -32.92 31.97
C GLU A 804 41.65 -32.67 30.56
N PHE A 805 42.78 -31.97 30.44
CA PHE A 805 43.44 -31.73 29.15
C PHE A 805 44.44 -32.85 28.81
N VAL A 806 44.55 -33.15 27.51
CA VAL A 806 45.51 -34.11 26.94
C VAL A 806 46.11 -33.57 25.63
N LEU A 807 47.27 -34.08 25.23
CA LEU A 807 47.89 -33.76 23.94
C LEU A 807 47.66 -34.89 22.93
N TYR A 808 47.21 -34.54 21.73
CA TYR A 808 47.17 -35.41 20.56
C TYR A 808 48.22 -34.95 19.55
N TYR A 809 48.82 -35.89 18.84
CA TYR A 809 49.98 -35.64 17.98
C TYR A 809 49.62 -35.90 16.52
N GLN A 810 49.86 -34.93 15.63
CA GLN A 810 49.68 -35.08 14.18
C GLN A 810 51.04 -35.11 13.47
N PRO A 811 51.34 -36.11 12.63
CA PRO A 811 52.65 -36.23 11.97
C PRO A 811 52.82 -35.25 10.81
N LYS A 812 53.97 -34.58 10.76
CA LYS A 812 54.47 -33.80 9.62
C LYS A 812 55.44 -34.67 8.83
N VAL A 813 55.14 -34.98 7.57
CA VAL A 813 55.95 -35.89 6.73
C VAL A 813 56.47 -35.18 5.49
N ASN A 814 57.63 -35.62 5.00
CA ASN A 814 58.03 -35.35 3.62
C ASN A 814 57.28 -36.35 2.71
N MET A 815 56.43 -35.83 1.82
CA MET A 815 55.53 -36.61 0.97
C MET A 815 56.26 -37.37 -0.14
N ALA A 816 57.39 -36.85 -0.64
CA ALA A 816 58.18 -37.49 -1.69
C ALA A 816 58.98 -38.70 -1.17
N THR A 817 59.61 -38.56 0.00
CA THR A 817 60.47 -39.60 0.62
C THR A 817 59.70 -40.51 1.58
N GLY A 818 58.58 -40.04 2.14
CA GLY A 818 57.83 -40.73 3.20
C GLY A 818 58.37 -40.52 4.61
N GLN A 819 59.47 -39.77 4.78
CA GLN A 819 60.11 -39.58 6.08
C GLN A 819 59.24 -38.75 7.04
N LEU A 820 59.10 -39.21 8.29
CA LEU A 820 58.55 -38.41 9.39
C LEU A 820 59.55 -37.32 9.82
N VAL A 821 59.11 -36.05 9.77
CA VAL A 821 59.95 -34.86 9.98
C VAL A 821 59.77 -34.28 11.39
N ALA A 822 58.52 -34.21 11.85
CA ALA A 822 58.10 -33.73 13.17
C ALA A 822 56.71 -34.29 13.50
N ALA A 823 56.19 -34.00 14.69
CA ALA A 823 54.76 -34.06 14.97
C ALA A 823 54.29 -32.80 15.69
N GLU A 824 53.10 -32.31 15.40
CA GLU A 824 52.49 -31.19 16.10
C GLU A 824 51.64 -31.69 17.27
N ALA A 825 51.86 -31.12 18.45
CA ALA A 825 51.09 -31.39 19.66
C ALA A 825 49.91 -30.44 19.76
N LEU A 826 48.72 -31.00 19.58
CA LEU A 826 47.45 -30.31 19.58
C LEU A 826 46.68 -30.65 20.85
N ILE A 827 46.37 -29.64 21.67
CA ILE A 827 45.59 -29.82 22.89
C ILE A 827 44.17 -30.33 22.60
N ARG A 828 43.65 -31.19 23.48
CA ARG A 828 42.26 -31.66 23.52
C ARG A 828 41.76 -31.65 24.95
N TRP A 829 40.46 -31.46 25.14
CA TRP A 829 39.82 -31.48 26.46
C TRP A 829 38.94 -32.73 26.58
N GLN A 830 39.24 -33.61 27.54
CA GLN A 830 38.38 -34.73 27.91
C GLN A 830 37.27 -34.23 28.85
N HIS A 831 36.31 -33.48 28.28
CA HIS A 831 35.23 -32.87 29.04
C HIS A 831 34.24 -33.96 29.55
N PRO A 832 34.03 -34.15 30.86
CA PRO A 832 33.31 -35.31 31.40
C PRO A 832 31.90 -35.54 30.81
N GLN A 833 31.19 -34.46 30.49
CA GLN A 833 29.84 -34.51 29.90
C GLN A 833 29.79 -34.41 28.36
N ARG A 834 30.86 -33.94 27.68
CA ARG A 834 30.86 -33.66 26.23
C ARG A 834 31.83 -34.56 25.43
N GLY A 835 32.66 -35.36 26.10
CA GLY A 835 33.68 -36.16 25.45
C GLY A 835 34.92 -35.34 25.07
N LEU A 836 35.65 -35.78 24.05
CA LEU A 836 36.90 -35.18 23.61
C LEU A 836 36.65 -33.94 22.72
N LEU A 837 36.84 -32.74 23.26
CA LEU A 837 36.65 -31.48 22.53
C LEU A 837 37.92 -31.04 21.78
N PRO A 838 37.79 -30.47 20.57
CA PRO A 838 38.87 -29.83 19.84
C PRO A 838 39.22 -28.45 20.41
N PRO A 839 40.39 -27.87 20.09
CA PRO A 839 40.81 -26.56 20.62
C PRO A 839 39.87 -25.41 20.27
N ALA A 840 39.21 -25.47 19.10
CA ALA A 840 38.25 -24.45 18.66
C ALA A 840 37.04 -24.29 19.61
N ASP A 841 36.67 -25.35 20.35
CA ASP A 841 35.55 -25.33 21.30
C ASP A 841 35.85 -24.59 22.61
N PHE A 842 37.11 -24.19 22.88
CA PHE A 842 37.49 -23.59 24.18
C PHE A 842 38.66 -22.60 24.17
N LEU A 843 39.59 -22.61 23.20
CA LEU A 843 40.69 -21.65 23.16
C LEU A 843 40.27 -20.19 22.91
N PRO A 844 39.29 -19.86 22.05
CA PRO A 844 38.87 -18.46 21.83
C PRO A 844 38.38 -17.77 23.11
N VAL A 845 37.78 -18.52 24.02
CA VAL A 845 37.36 -18.03 25.34
C VAL A 845 38.54 -17.46 26.12
N ILE A 846 39.68 -18.15 26.10
CA ILE A 846 40.83 -17.81 26.96
C ILE A 846 41.86 -16.90 26.29
N GLU A 847 41.75 -16.64 24.99
CA GLU A 847 42.77 -15.94 24.19
C GLU A 847 43.25 -14.60 24.79
N ASP A 848 42.36 -13.86 25.47
CA ASP A 848 42.72 -12.63 26.17
C ASP A 848 42.88 -12.75 27.70
N ASP A 849 42.59 -13.89 28.31
CA ASP A 849 42.72 -14.09 29.76
C ASP A 849 44.13 -14.63 30.10
N PRO A 850 44.70 -14.29 31.28
CA PRO A 850 45.94 -14.90 31.76
C PRO A 850 45.94 -16.44 31.75
N LEU A 851 44.77 -17.09 31.82
CA LEU A 851 44.60 -18.55 31.70
C LEU A 851 45.14 -19.14 30.40
N ALA A 852 45.25 -18.37 29.30
CA ALA A 852 45.95 -18.83 28.08
C ALA A 852 47.44 -19.11 28.34
N ILE A 853 48.08 -18.34 29.22
CA ILE A 853 49.48 -18.54 29.61
C ILE A 853 49.61 -19.81 30.45
N ASP A 854 48.72 -20.01 31.43
CA ASP A 854 48.72 -21.20 32.30
C ASP A 854 48.48 -22.49 31.49
N VAL A 855 47.51 -22.47 30.57
CA VAL A 855 47.23 -23.60 29.64
C VAL A 855 48.41 -23.83 28.70
N GLY A 856 49.02 -22.77 28.17
CA GLY A 856 50.16 -22.90 27.25
C GLY A 856 51.46 -23.36 27.94
N GLU A 857 51.73 -22.98 29.19
CA GLU A 857 52.84 -23.55 29.97
C GLU A 857 52.62 -25.04 30.24
N TRP A 858 51.38 -25.44 30.54
CA TRP A 858 51.01 -26.84 30.66
C TRP A 858 51.22 -27.60 29.34
N VAL A 859 50.90 -27.00 28.19
CA VAL A 859 51.18 -27.61 26.86
C VAL A 859 52.70 -27.80 26.65
N ILE A 860 53.52 -26.80 26.98
CA ILE A 860 55.00 -26.90 26.88
C ILE A 860 55.53 -28.03 27.77
N ASP A 861 55.16 -28.06 29.05
CA ASP A 861 55.64 -29.05 30.02
C ASP A 861 55.23 -30.48 29.63
N ARG A 862 54.00 -30.67 29.14
CA ARG A 862 53.51 -31.96 28.64
C ARG A 862 54.15 -32.37 27.32
N ALA A 863 54.44 -31.42 26.42
CA ALA A 863 55.17 -31.70 25.19
C ALA A 863 56.61 -32.16 25.48
N LEU A 864 57.31 -31.47 26.39
CA LEU A 864 58.66 -31.86 26.85
C LEU A 864 58.65 -33.24 27.53
N SER A 865 57.69 -33.48 28.44
CA SER A 865 57.48 -34.80 29.07
C SER A 865 57.31 -35.92 28.03
N GLN A 866 56.59 -35.65 26.93
CA GLN A 866 56.37 -36.64 25.88
C GLN A 866 57.59 -36.83 24.97
N ILE A 867 58.36 -35.78 24.68
CA ILE A 867 59.65 -35.91 23.99
C ILE A 867 60.60 -36.78 24.82
N ALA A 868 60.73 -36.51 26.13
CA ALA A 868 61.55 -37.32 27.04
C ALA A 868 61.11 -38.80 27.04
N THR A 869 59.81 -39.05 27.11
CA THR A 869 59.23 -40.41 27.05
C THR A 869 59.58 -41.12 25.73
N TRP A 870 59.45 -40.44 24.59
CA TRP A 870 59.82 -41.01 23.29
C TRP A 870 61.32 -41.22 23.12
N MET A 871 62.16 -40.32 23.65
CA MET A 871 63.63 -40.47 23.66
C MET A 871 64.08 -41.69 24.44
N HIS A 872 63.46 -41.98 25.60
CA HIS A 872 63.68 -43.23 26.34
C HIS A 872 63.20 -44.46 25.57
N GLY A 873 62.13 -44.33 24.77
CA GLY A 873 61.70 -45.34 23.78
C GLY A 873 62.60 -45.47 22.54
N GLY A 874 63.72 -44.74 22.47
CA GLY A 874 64.65 -44.77 21.34
C GLY A 874 64.25 -43.88 20.14
N HIS A 875 63.13 -43.16 20.22
CA HIS A 875 62.63 -42.30 19.16
C HIS A 875 63.05 -40.84 19.38
N ARG A 876 63.72 -40.25 18.39
CA ARG A 876 64.11 -38.83 18.39
C ARG A 876 63.31 -38.08 17.32
N LEU A 877 62.20 -37.48 17.75
CA LEU A 877 61.28 -36.71 16.91
C LEU A 877 61.13 -35.30 17.48
N ARG A 878 61.03 -34.27 16.61
CA ARG A 878 60.66 -32.93 17.06
C ARG A 878 59.16 -32.89 17.33
N VAL A 879 58.78 -32.38 18.50
CA VAL A 879 57.40 -31.94 18.76
C VAL A 879 57.31 -30.43 18.54
N ASN A 880 56.39 -30.04 17.68
CA ASN A 880 56.01 -28.66 17.45
C ASN A 880 54.77 -28.32 18.30
N ILE A 881 54.72 -27.12 18.89
CA ILE A 881 53.60 -26.63 19.71
C ILE A 881 53.19 -25.22 19.30
N ASN A 882 51.89 -24.96 19.28
CA ASN A 882 51.35 -23.63 19.08
C ASN A 882 51.56 -22.75 20.32
N VAL A 883 51.99 -21.51 20.13
CA VAL A 883 52.21 -20.52 21.20
C VAL A 883 51.35 -19.29 20.94
N SER A 884 50.57 -18.88 21.95
CA SER A 884 49.65 -17.75 21.84
C SER A 884 50.38 -16.40 21.84
N ALA A 885 49.76 -15.36 21.24
CA ALA A 885 50.27 -13.99 21.27
C ALA A 885 50.65 -13.54 22.70
N LYS A 886 49.74 -13.74 23.66
CA LYS A 886 49.93 -13.32 25.06
C LYS A 886 51.04 -14.03 25.80
N GLN A 887 51.46 -15.22 25.35
CA GLN A 887 52.67 -15.87 25.88
C GLN A 887 53.94 -15.23 25.32
N LEU A 888 53.98 -14.94 24.02
CA LEU A 888 55.13 -14.29 23.37
C LEU A 888 55.31 -12.83 23.85
N GLU A 889 54.21 -12.14 24.11
CA GLU A 889 54.14 -10.79 24.67
C GLU A 889 54.61 -10.74 26.16
N GLN A 890 54.86 -11.87 26.83
CA GLN A 890 55.44 -11.85 28.18
C GLN A 890 56.93 -11.48 28.17
N VAL A 891 57.28 -10.42 28.91
CA VAL A 891 58.68 -9.96 29.09
C VAL A 891 59.60 -11.06 29.64
N ASP A 892 59.06 -12.01 30.41
CA ASP A 892 59.79 -13.14 30.97
C ASP A 892 59.58 -14.47 30.21
N PHE A 893 58.96 -14.48 29.03
CA PHE A 893 58.67 -15.69 28.24
C PHE A 893 59.89 -16.60 28.06
N ILE A 894 61.02 -16.03 27.60
CA ILE A 894 62.27 -16.77 27.40
C ILE A 894 62.83 -17.32 28.72
N ALA A 895 62.65 -16.61 29.83
CA ALA A 895 63.08 -17.08 31.15
C ALA A 895 62.17 -18.22 31.67
N ARG A 896 60.86 -18.14 31.47
CA ARG A 896 59.89 -19.20 31.80
C ARG A 896 60.10 -20.44 30.93
N LEU A 897 60.28 -20.27 29.62
CA LEU A 897 60.64 -21.35 28.69
C LEU A 897 61.97 -22.02 29.07
N GLY A 898 62.97 -21.23 29.48
CA GLY A 898 64.23 -21.74 30.04
C GLY A 898 64.04 -22.56 31.32
N GLN A 899 63.16 -22.12 32.22
CA GLN A 899 62.81 -22.88 33.44
C GLN A 899 62.06 -24.18 33.11
N LEU A 900 61.16 -24.18 32.13
CA LEU A 900 60.46 -25.38 31.68
C LEU A 900 61.43 -26.39 31.05
N LEU A 901 62.33 -25.95 30.18
CA LEU A 901 63.40 -26.80 29.63
C LEU A 901 64.34 -27.35 30.73
N ALA A 902 64.65 -26.55 31.76
CA ALA A 902 65.47 -26.99 32.89
C ALA A 902 64.80 -28.06 33.77
N ARG A 903 63.48 -28.28 33.68
CA ARG A 903 62.77 -29.40 34.33
C ARG A 903 62.92 -30.73 33.58
N HIS A 904 63.27 -30.69 32.30
CA HIS A 904 63.39 -31.85 31.40
C HIS A 904 64.82 -31.93 30.78
N PRO A 905 65.88 -32.01 31.60
CA PRO A 905 67.28 -31.83 31.17
C PRO A 905 67.79 -32.88 30.18
N GLU A 906 67.10 -34.02 30.02
CA GLU A 906 67.38 -35.01 28.99
C GLU A 906 66.92 -34.59 27.58
N VAL A 907 66.01 -33.62 27.48
CA VAL A 907 65.43 -33.16 26.21
C VAL A 907 66.33 -32.12 25.57
N SER A 908 66.88 -32.44 24.39
CA SER A 908 67.56 -31.45 23.55
C SER A 908 66.55 -30.39 23.07
N PRO A 909 66.77 -29.08 23.30
CA PRO A 909 65.84 -28.02 22.88
C PRO A 909 65.53 -28.02 21.37
N SER A 910 66.42 -28.57 20.54
CA SER A 910 66.21 -28.74 19.10
C SER A 910 65.11 -29.74 18.70
N LEU A 911 64.60 -30.52 19.67
CA LEU A 911 63.43 -31.38 19.57
C LEU A 911 62.13 -30.69 20.02
N LEU A 912 62.21 -29.46 20.54
CA LEU A 912 61.07 -28.56 20.63
C LEU A 912 61.00 -27.69 19.36
N GLY A 913 59.79 -27.47 18.86
CA GLY A 913 59.46 -26.45 17.89
C GLY A 913 58.33 -25.57 18.42
N LEU A 914 58.40 -24.27 18.17
CA LEU A 914 57.31 -23.34 18.47
C LEU A 914 56.65 -22.92 17.16
N GLU A 915 55.33 -22.81 17.14
CA GLU A 915 54.55 -22.37 15.98
C GLU A 915 53.75 -21.12 16.39
N VAL A 916 53.85 -20.07 15.57
CA VAL A 916 53.41 -18.71 15.90
C VAL A 916 52.56 -18.17 14.77
N LEU A 917 51.28 -17.93 15.04
CA LEU A 917 50.31 -17.39 14.08
C LEU A 917 50.81 -16.10 13.41
N GLU A 918 50.64 -15.99 12.10
CA GLU A 918 51.00 -14.80 11.31
C GLU A 918 50.40 -13.51 11.92
N SER A 919 49.12 -13.56 12.29
CA SER A 919 48.40 -12.46 12.94
C SER A 919 49.04 -11.97 14.25
N SER A 920 49.66 -12.89 15.01
CA SER A 920 50.36 -12.58 16.26
C SER A 920 51.75 -11.99 15.98
N ALA A 921 52.49 -12.57 15.04
CA ALA A 921 53.82 -12.09 14.65
C ALA A 921 53.82 -10.68 14.03
N LEU A 922 52.67 -10.22 13.53
CA LEU A 922 52.49 -8.89 12.94
C LEU A 922 52.22 -7.77 13.96
N ARG A 923 51.86 -8.08 15.22
CA ARG A 923 51.55 -7.05 16.25
C ARG A 923 52.79 -6.27 16.69
N ASP A 924 53.85 -6.96 17.08
CA ASP A 924 55.18 -6.38 17.30
C ASP A 924 56.25 -7.26 16.66
N VAL A 925 56.58 -6.91 15.41
CA VAL A 925 57.60 -7.59 14.59
C VAL A 925 59.01 -7.43 15.17
N ALA A 926 59.28 -6.44 16.03
CA ALA A 926 60.58 -6.28 16.66
C ALA A 926 60.73 -7.25 17.84
N MET A 927 59.80 -7.19 18.80
CA MET A 927 59.76 -8.09 19.96
C MET A 927 59.69 -9.56 19.53
N VAL A 928 58.80 -9.91 18.59
CA VAL A 928 58.69 -11.30 18.10
C VAL A 928 59.96 -11.74 17.34
N SER A 929 60.65 -10.83 16.63
CA SER A 929 61.94 -11.15 16.02
C SER A 929 63.04 -11.42 17.05
N GLU A 930 63.06 -10.68 18.17
CA GLU A 930 63.97 -10.92 19.30
C GLU A 930 63.66 -12.25 20.00
N VAL A 931 62.39 -12.58 20.25
CA VAL A 931 61.95 -13.87 20.82
C VAL A 931 62.32 -15.04 19.91
N ILE A 932 62.13 -14.92 18.58
CA ILE A 932 62.55 -15.95 17.61
C ILE A 932 64.08 -16.11 17.62
N GLN A 933 64.84 -15.02 17.73
CA GLN A 933 66.31 -15.08 17.81
C GLN A 933 66.79 -15.72 19.11
N ALA A 934 66.18 -15.41 20.25
CA ALA A 934 66.47 -16.03 21.53
C ALA A 934 66.16 -17.54 21.52
N CYS A 935 65.00 -17.94 21.00
CA CYS A 935 64.66 -19.35 20.78
C CYS A 935 65.68 -20.04 19.87
N GLY A 936 66.10 -19.38 18.79
CA GLY A 936 67.15 -19.87 17.88
C GLY A 936 68.51 -20.04 18.56
N GLN A 937 68.91 -19.13 19.46
CA GLN A 937 70.12 -19.25 20.28
C GLN A 937 70.04 -20.41 21.28
N MET A 938 68.84 -20.70 21.81
CA MET A 938 68.56 -21.89 22.61
C MET A 938 68.51 -23.19 21.77
N GLY A 939 68.56 -23.09 20.44
CA GLY A 939 68.50 -24.22 19.50
C GLY A 939 67.09 -24.67 19.10
N ILE A 940 66.06 -23.97 19.58
CA ILE A 940 64.64 -24.22 19.32
C ILE A 940 64.30 -23.67 17.92
N ARG A 941 63.50 -24.39 17.13
CA ARG A 941 63.02 -23.88 15.83
C ARG A 941 61.67 -23.20 15.98
N VAL A 942 61.48 -22.05 15.35
CA VAL A 942 60.17 -21.39 15.24
C VAL A 942 59.64 -21.50 13.81
N ALA A 943 58.35 -21.77 13.67
CA ALA A 943 57.59 -21.66 12.44
C ALA A 943 56.62 -20.47 12.52
N ILE A 944 56.40 -19.78 11.40
CA ILE A 944 55.22 -18.91 11.25
C ILE A 944 54.05 -19.78 10.78
N ASP A 945 52.87 -19.53 11.34
CA ASP A 945 51.67 -20.34 11.16
C ASP A 945 50.49 -19.57 10.54
N ASP A 946 49.50 -20.30 10.02
CA ASP A 946 48.33 -19.79 9.28
C ASP A 946 48.70 -18.79 8.16
N PHE A 947 49.89 -18.95 7.55
CA PHE A 947 50.46 -17.94 6.66
C PHE A 947 49.65 -17.80 5.36
N GLY A 948 49.29 -16.56 5.03
CA GLY A 948 48.50 -16.18 3.87
C GLY A 948 47.09 -15.69 4.23
N THR A 949 46.64 -15.93 5.46
CA THR A 949 45.34 -15.44 5.96
C THR A 949 45.38 -13.96 6.38
N GLY A 950 46.56 -13.41 6.66
CA GLY A 950 46.75 -12.02 7.09
C GLY A 950 47.23 -11.05 6.00
N TYR A 951 47.22 -9.76 6.32
CA TYR A 951 47.77 -8.69 5.47
C TYR A 951 49.32 -8.69 5.46
N SER A 952 49.91 -9.73 4.87
CA SER A 952 51.36 -9.99 4.92
C SER A 952 52.16 -9.03 4.03
N SER A 953 52.80 -8.03 4.63
CA SER A 953 53.78 -7.21 3.93
C SER A 953 55.12 -7.94 3.81
N LEU A 954 55.66 -8.00 2.58
CA LEU A 954 56.97 -8.56 2.24
C LEU A 954 58.13 -8.01 3.10
N THR A 955 57.94 -6.84 3.71
CA THR A 955 58.91 -6.20 4.61
C THR A 955 59.01 -6.92 5.97
N TYR A 956 57.93 -7.57 6.44
CA TYR A 956 57.90 -8.29 7.71
C TYR A 956 58.45 -9.72 7.59
N LEU A 957 58.11 -10.46 6.52
CA LEU A 957 58.71 -11.77 6.21
C LEU A 957 60.24 -11.71 6.03
N LYS A 958 60.78 -10.53 5.67
CA LYS A 958 62.21 -10.22 5.65
C LYS A 958 62.83 -9.98 7.04
N ARG A 959 62.04 -9.51 8.02
CA ARG A 959 62.50 -9.14 9.38
C ARG A 959 62.34 -10.26 10.42
N LEU A 960 61.37 -11.15 10.24
CA LEU A 960 61.18 -12.33 11.09
C LEU A 960 62.18 -13.43 10.69
N PRO A 961 63.05 -13.94 11.59
CA PRO A 961 64.08 -14.90 11.23
C PRO A 961 63.63 -16.37 11.20
N ALA A 962 62.33 -16.65 11.35
CA ALA A 962 61.76 -18.00 11.36
C ALA A 962 62.16 -18.83 10.11
N PRO A 963 62.77 -20.02 10.25
CA PRO A 963 63.19 -20.83 9.10
C PRO A 963 62.06 -21.60 8.41
N VAL A 964 60.88 -21.72 9.04
CA VAL A 964 59.73 -22.51 8.55
C VAL A 964 58.50 -21.62 8.41
N LEU A 965 57.71 -21.88 7.38
CA LEU A 965 56.45 -21.20 7.07
C LEU A 965 55.39 -22.28 6.82
N LYS A 966 54.40 -22.39 7.70
CA LYS A 966 53.22 -23.25 7.51
C LYS A 966 52.19 -22.47 6.68
N ILE A 967 51.72 -23.09 5.60
CA ILE A 967 50.71 -22.54 4.70
C ILE A 967 49.35 -22.98 5.21
N ASP A 968 48.43 -22.04 5.38
CA ASP A 968 47.12 -22.30 5.99
C ASP A 968 46.33 -23.40 5.27
N GLN A 969 45.56 -24.16 6.06
CA GLN A 969 44.79 -25.32 5.61
C GLN A 969 43.67 -24.98 4.63
N SER A 970 43.13 -23.75 4.61
CA SER A 970 42.07 -23.33 3.69
C SER A 970 42.55 -23.43 2.25
N PHE A 971 43.63 -22.70 1.92
CA PHE A 971 44.25 -22.72 0.60
C PHE A 971 44.61 -24.14 0.15
N VAL A 972 45.15 -24.97 1.06
CA VAL A 972 45.62 -26.32 0.69
C VAL A 972 44.50 -27.36 0.55
N ARG A 973 43.43 -27.24 1.33
CA ARG A 973 42.27 -28.14 1.23
C ARG A 973 41.46 -27.85 -0.03
N ASP A 974 41.27 -26.57 -0.35
CA ASP A 974 40.30 -26.16 -1.36
C ASP A 974 40.94 -25.94 -2.75
N MET A 975 42.27 -25.79 -2.88
CA MET A 975 43.01 -25.64 -4.17
C MET A 975 42.84 -26.73 -5.24
N LEU A 976 42.08 -27.81 -4.99
CA LEU A 976 41.66 -28.73 -6.06
C LEU A 976 40.35 -28.32 -6.70
N ASP A 977 39.43 -27.73 -5.94
CA ASP A 977 38.10 -27.32 -6.38
C ASP A 977 37.99 -25.80 -6.58
N ASP A 978 38.84 -24.99 -5.95
CA ASP A 978 39.01 -23.56 -6.20
C ASP A 978 40.38 -23.25 -6.84
N VAL A 979 40.37 -22.24 -7.72
CA VAL A 979 41.50 -21.78 -8.52
C VAL A 979 42.21 -20.58 -7.89
N GLU A 980 41.47 -19.80 -7.11
CA GLU A 980 41.99 -18.61 -6.44
C GLU A 980 42.87 -19.02 -5.26
N ASP A 981 42.46 -20.05 -4.52
CA ASP A 981 43.31 -20.72 -3.51
C ASP A 981 44.57 -21.33 -4.11
N LEU A 982 44.49 -21.97 -5.27
CA LEU A 982 45.65 -22.48 -6.00
C LEU A 982 46.61 -21.34 -6.41
N ALA A 983 46.08 -20.20 -6.84
CA ALA A 983 46.88 -19.03 -7.21
C ALA A 983 47.52 -18.35 -5.99
N ILE A 984 46.83 -18.31 -4.84
CA ILE A 984 47.37 -17.83 -3.56
C ILE A 984 48.50 -18.76 -3.09
N LEU A 985 48.30 -20.08 -3.13
CA LEU A 985 49.31 -21.09 -2.80
C LEU A 985 50.56 -20.98 -3.70
N GLN A 986 50.37 -20.80 -5.01
CA GLN A 986 51.46 -20.51 -5.97
C GLN A 986 52.25 -19.25 -5.56
N GLY A 987 51.55 -18.17 -5.16
CA GLY A 987 52.17 -16.97 -4.62
C GLY A 987 52.99 -17.22 -3.34
N ILE A 988 52.40 -17.88 -2.35
CA ILE A 988 53.03 -18.18 -1.05
C ILE A 988 54.29 -19.05 -1.24
N LEU A 989 54.24 -20.06 -2.09
CA LEU A 989 55.41 -20.92 -2.40
C LEU A 989 56.51 -20.15 -3.14
N GLY A 990 56.15 -19.21 -4.02
CA GLY A 990 57.09 -18.26 -4.62
C GLY A 990 57.79 -17.39 -3.56
N LEU A 991 57.05 -16.88 -2.56
CA LEU A 991 57.62 -16.08 -1.47
C LEU A 991 58.50 -16.91 -0.52
N ALA A 992 58.06 -18.11 -0.13
CA ALA A 992 58.85 -19.02 0.69
C ALA A 992 60.20 -19.33 0.02
N THR A 993 60.18 -19.60 -1.29
CA THR A 993 61.38 -19.81 -2.11
C THR A 993 62.28 -18.57 -2.15
N ALA A 994 61.72 -17.39 -2.43
CA ALA A 994 62.47 -16.13 -2.53
C ALA A 994 63.16 -15.75 -1.20
N PHE A 995 62.50 -15.97 -0.06
CA PHE A 995 63.04 -15.73 1.27
C PHE A 995 63.79 -16.93 1.88
N ARG A 996 63.97 -18.03 1.13
CA ARG A 996 64.64 -19.27 1.56
C ARG A 996 64.07 -19.87 2.85
N ARG A 997 62.74 -19.80 3.00
CA ARG A 997 61.99 -20.46 4.08
C ARG A 997 61.59 -21.86 3.63
N MET A 998 61.49 -22.80 4.56
CA MET A 998 60.96 -24.13 4.27
C MET A 998 59.41 -24.07 4.33
N PRO A 999 58.69 -24.24 3.21
CA PRO A 999 57.23 -24.34 3.27
C PRO A 999 56.79 -25.67 3.86
N VAL A 1000 55.71 -25.66 4.63
CA VAL A 1000 54.98 -26.83 5.11
C VAL A 1000 53.51 -26.60 4.79
N ALA A 1001 52.86 -27.56 4.13
CA ALA A 1001 51.44 -27.45 3.81
C ALA A 1001 50.58 -28.09 4.91
N GLU A 1002 49.69 -27.32 5.54
CA GLU A 1002 48.59 -27.85 6.35
C GLU A 1002 47.49 -28.42 5.43
N GLY A 1003 46.39 -28.95 5.97
CA GLY A 1003 45.20 -29.28 5.16
C GLY A 1003 45.37 -30.40 4.10
N VAL A 1004 46.44 -31.21 4.12
CA VAL A 1004 46.66 -32.30 3.15
C VAL A 1004 45.69 -33.47 3.38
N GLU A 1005 44.43 -33.31 2.97
CA GLU A 1005 43.37 -34.32 3.11
C GLU A 1005 43.39 -35.46 2.08
N SER A 1006 44.11 -35.32 0.95
CA SER A 1006 44.03 -36.27 -0.17
C SER A 1006 45.37 -36.49 -0.87
N VAL A 1007 45.47 -37.57 -1.64
CA VAL A 1007 46.63 -37.82 -2.51
C VAL A 1007 46.73 -36.77 -3.63
N GLY A 1008 45.60 -36.21 -4.06
CA GLY A 1008 45.56 -35.07 -4.99
C GLY A 1008 46.26 -33.85 -4.42
N HIS A 1009 46.04 -33.53 -3.13
CA HIS A 1009 46.71 -32.43 -2.45
C HIS A 1009 48.23 -32.58 -2.49
N GLY A 1010 48.75 -33.74 -2.07
CA GLY A 1010 50.20 -33.99 -2.12
C GLY A 1010 50.77 -33.99 -3.54
N LEU A 1011 50.02 -34.41 -4.56
CA LEU A 1011 50.49 -34.38 -5.96
C LEU A 1011 50.64 -32.95 -6.48
N VAL A 1012 49.66 -32.07 -6.23
CA VAL A 1012 49.72 -30.66 -6.63
C VAL A 1012 50.80 -29.92 -5.84
N LEU A 1013 50.88 -30.13 -4.53
CA LEU A 1013 51.94 -29.56 -3.68
C LEU A 1013 53.35 -29.94 -4.15
N LEU A 1014 53.59 -31.22 -4.46
CA LEU A 1014 54.89 -31.67 -4.97
C LEU A 1014 55.21 -31.09 -6.35
N ARG A 1015 54.22 -30.95 -7.24
CA ARG A 1015 54.38 -30.23 -8.52
C ARG A 1015 54.66 -28.74 -8.32
N LEU A 1016 54.21 -28.12 -7.23
CA LEU A 1016 54.54 -26.74 -6.85
C LEU A 1016 55.84 -26.63 -6.02
N GLY A 1017 56.53 -27.73 -5.73
CA GLY A 1017 57.79 -27.76 -4.98
C GLY A 1017 57.65 -27.80 -3.44
N CYS A 1018 56.45 -28.03 -2.92
CA CYS A 1018 56.22 -28.21 -1.48
C CYS A 1018 56.28 -29.71 -1.12
N GLU A 1019 57.40 -30.14 -0.51
CA GLU A 1019 57.59 -31.54 -0.13
C GLU A 1019 57.03 -31.93 1.23
N VAL A 1020 56.87 -31.00 2.18
CA VAL A 1020 56.48 -31.31 3.56
C VAL A 1020 55.01 -30.98 3.79
N GLY A 1021 54.24 -31.94 4.30
CA GLY A 1021 52.80 -31.79 4.50
C GLY A 1021 52.29 -32.37 5.83
N GLN A 1022 51.14 -31.84 6.25
CA GLN A 1022 50.31 -32.28 7.38
C GLN A 1022 48.84 -32.27 6.95
N GLY A 1023 48.07 -33.27 7.37
CA GLY A 1023 46.64 -33.33 7.08
C GLY A 1023 46.05 -34.73 7.17
N TYR A 1024 44.73 -34.83 7.10
CA TYR A 1024 44.00 -36.07 7.35
C TYR A 1024 44.23 -37.18 6.29
N GLY A 1025 44.76 -36.83 5.12
CA GLY A 1025 45.19 -37.79 4.09
C GLY A 1025 46.55 -38.43 4.38
N ILE A 1026 47.30 -37.89 5.34
CA ILE A 1026 48.51 -38.48 5.92
C ILE A 1026 48.12 -39.21 7.21
N ALA A 1027 47.60 -38.46 8.17
CA ALA A 1027 46.99 -38.98 9.40
C ALA A 1027 46.15 -37.91 10.12
N ARG A 1028 45.16 -38.37 10.89
CA ARG A 1028 44.50 -37.55 11.91
C ARG A 1028 45.39 -37.42 13.16
N PRO A 1029 45.23 -36.36 13.98
CA PRO A 1029 45.85 -36.29 15.30
C PRO A 1029 45.50 -37.52 16.14
N MET A 1030 46.49 -38.10 16.80
CA MET A 1030 46.35 -39.36 17.55
C MET A 1030 47.05 -39.31 18.93
N PRO A 1031 46.65 -40.15 19.89
CA PRO A 1031 47.36 -40.31 21.15
C PRO A 1031 48.86 -40.68 20.95
N PRO A 1032 49.76 -40.26 21.87
CA PRO A 1032 51.21 -40.40 21.70
C PRO A 1032 51.71 -41.85 21.54
N GLU A 1033 50.99 -42.82 22.08
CA GLU A 1033 51.28 -44.25 21.96
C GLU A 1033 50.99 -44.82 20.57
N GLN A 1034 50.17 -44.13 19.76
CA GLN A 1034 49.78 -44.58 18.40
C GLN A 1034 50.76 -44.10 17.31
N LEU A 1035 51.50 -43.02 17.56
CA LEU A 1035 52.29 -42.32 16.53
C LEU A 1035 53.35 -43.20 15.85
N PHE A 1036 54.15 -43.93 16.63
CA PHE A 1036 55.19 -44.80 16.06
C PHE A 1036 54.66 -46.15 15.55
N LEU A 1037 53.50 -46.60 16.05
CA LEU A 1037 52.78 -47.75 15.49
C LEU A 1037 52.26 -47.42 14.09
N TRP A 1038 51.67 -46.23 13.90
CA TRP A 1038 51.30 -45.70 12.59
C TRP A 1038 52.52 -45.54 11.68
N TYR A 1039 53.61 -44.93 12.16
CA TYR A 1039 54.79 -44.66 11.33
C TYR A 1039 55.48 -45.94 10.82
N ALA A 1040 55.47 -47.03 11.59
CA ALA A 1040 55.99 -48.32 11.14
C ALA A 1040 55.27 -48.83 9.86
N GLY A 1041 53.96 -48.60 9.76
CA GLY A 1041 53.12 -48.92 8.60
C GLY A 1041 53.10 -47.85 7.51
N TRP A 1042 53.36 -46.58 7.83
CA TRP A 1042 53.28 -45.44 6.91
C TRP A 1042 54.17 -45.60 5.67
N ARG A 1043 53.61 -45.43 4.47
CA ARG A 1043 54.35 -45.36 3.21
C ARG A 1043 53.71 -44.28 2.32
N PRO A 1044 54.48 -43.45 1.60
CA PRO A 1044 53.93 -42.46 0.70
C PRO A 1044 53.26 -43.14 -0.51
N ASP A 1045 52.15 -42.57 -0.97
CA ASP A 1045 51.42 -43.05 -2.15
C ASP A 1045 52.37 -43.14 -3.37
N PRO A 1046 52.29 -44.19 -4.20
CA PRO A 1046 53.15 -44.32 -5.37
C PRO A 1046 53.16 -43.10 -6.30
N ARG A 1047 52.07 -42.32 -6.37
CA ARG A 1047 51.93 -41.11 -7.19
C ARG A 1047 52.72 -39.91 -6.68
N TRP A 1048 53.16 -39.91 -5.43
CA TRP A 1048 54.03 -38.88 -4.85
C TRP A 1048 55.52 -39.11 -5.14
N ARG A 1049 55.88 -40.28 -5.69
CA ARG A 1049 57.27 -40.65 -5.97
C ARG A 1049 57.69 -40.13 -7.33
N ASN A 1050 58.90 -39.56 -7.40
CA ASN A 1050 59.48 -39.00 -8.62
C ASN A 1050 58.63 -37.90 -9.29
N VAL A 1051 57.79 -37.20 -8.51
CA VAL A 1051 57.13 -35.97 -8.97
C VAL A 1051 58.21 -34.90 -9.14
N VAL A 1052 58.30 -34.33 -10.34
CA VAL A 1052 59.23 -33.24 -10.65
C VAL A 1052 58.50 -31.91 -10.40
N PRO A 1053 59.05 -30.98 -9.60
CA PRO A 1053 58.50 -29.64 -9.47
C PRO A 1053 58.47 -28.90 -10.81
N LEU A 1054 57.36 -28.25 -11.10
CA LEU A 1054 57.11 -27.48 -12.32
C LEU A 1054 57.75 -26.09 -12.24
N SER A 1055 58.14 -25.55 -13.40
CA SER A 1055 58.53 -24.14 -13.49
C SER A 1055 57.31 -23.24 -13.24
N PRO A 1056 57.48 -22.03 -12.67
CA PRO A 1056 56.42 -21.02 -12.65
C PRO A 1056 55.87 -20.63 -14.03
N LEU A 1057 56.59 -20.97 -15.11
CA LEU A 1057 56.09 -20.84 -16.49
C LEU A 1057 55.05 -21.90 -16.87
N ASP A 1058 55.05 -23.06 -16.20
CA ASP A 1058 54.17 -24.19 -16.49
C ASP A 1058 52.96 -24.23 -15.53
N TRP A 1059 52.96 -23.41 -14.47
CA TRP A 1059 51.86 -23.28 -13.52
C TRP A 1059 50.50 -22.97 -14.18
N PRO A 1060 50.37 -22.15 -15.25
CA PRO A 1060 49.09 -21.97 -15.94
C PRO A 1060 48.49 -23.26 -16.52
N VAL A 1061 49.32 -24.25 -16.87
CA VAL A 1061 48.87 -25.57 -17.37
C VAL A 1061 48.34 -26.41 -16.20
N LEU A 1062 48.99 -26.35 -15.04
CA LEU A 1062 48.51 -26.99 -13.80
C LEU A 1062 47.19 -26.37 -13.32
N THR A 1063 47.06 -25.05 -13.42
CA THR A 1063 45.81 -24.33 -13.10
C THR A 1063 44.65 -24.80 -13.98
N ALA A 1064 44.88 -24.95 -15.29
CA ALA A 1064 43.88 -25.47 -16.22
C ALA A 1064 43.50 -26.95 -15.97
N GLU A 1065 44.46 -27.79 -15.55
CA GLU A 1065 44.22 -29.18 -15.13
C GLU A 1065 43.30 -29.24 -13.90
N VAL A 1066 43.56 -28.39 -12.90
CA VAL A 1066 42.75 -28.26 -11.69
C VAL A 1066 41.34 -27.76 -12.01
N GLU A 1067 41.20 -26.68 -12.80
CA GLU A 1067 39.90 -26.11 -13.20
C GLU A 1067 38.98 -27.14 -13.86
N GLN A 1068 39.51 -27.93 -14.79
CA GLN A 1068 38.70 -28.96 -15.46
C GLN A 1068 38.28 -30.06 -14.49
N GLY A 1069 39.19 -30.48 -13.59
CA GLY A 1069 38.86 -31.45 -12.54
C GLY A 1069 37.77 -30.95 -11.59
N ALA A 1070 37.85 -29.69 -11.16
CA ALA A 1070 36.87 -29.02 -10.31
C ALA A 1070 35.48 -28.98 -10.97
N TRP A 1071 35.42 -28.56 -12.24
CA TRP A 1071 34.18 -28.49 -13.00
C TRP A 1071 33.48 -29.85 -13.12
N VAL A 1072 34.24 -30.93 -13.39
CA VAL A 1072 33.69 -32.30 -13.46
C VAL A 1072 33.18 -32.78 -12.10
N ARG A 1073 33.89 -32.47 -11.00
CA ARG A 1073 33.43 -32.83 -9.63
C ARG A 1073 32.19 -32.04 -9.22
N ALA A 1074 32.10 -30.76 -9.54
CA ALA A 1074 30.91 -29.94 -9.32
C ALA A 1074 29.70 -30.50 -10.10
N LEU A 1075 29.89 -30.91 -11.35
CA LEU A 1075 28.85 -31.57 -12.15
C LEU A 1075 28.40 -32.89 -11.52
N ALA A 1076 29.35 -33.72 -11.06
CA ALA A 1076 29.04 -34.99 -10.40
C ALA A 1076 28.23 -34.79 -9.11
N ARG A 1077 28.62 -33.84 -8.26
CA ARG A 1077 27.89 -33.46 -7.04
C ARG A 1077 26.47 -33.00 -7.36
N TYR A 1078 26.30 -32.09 -8.33
CA TYR A 1078 24.97 -31.66 -8.79
C TYR A 1078 24.12 -32.83 -9.31
N LEU A 1079 24.68 -33.72 -10.13
CA LEU A 1079 23.93 -34.85 -10.70
C LEU A 1079 23.47 -35.84 -9.63
N LYS A 1080 24.30 -36.15 -8.63
CA LYS A 1080 23.87 -36.96 -7.47
C LYS A 1080 22.85 -36.24 -6.58
N GLY A 1081 22.95 -34.92 -6.45
CA GLY A 1081 22.10 -34.10 -5.55
C GLY A 1081 22.84 -33.57 -4.31
N GLU A 1082 24.16 -33.71 -4.29
CA GLU A 1082 25.09 -33.18 -3.28
C GLU A 1082 25.35 -31.65 -3.47
N ALA A 1083 24.75 -31.04 -4.48
CA ALA A 1083 24.75 -29.61 -4.77
C ALA A 1083 23.44 -29.18 -5.43
N ALA A 1084 22.92 -27.99 -5.08
CA ALA A 1084 21.64 -27.48 -5.56
C ALA A 1084 21.68 -26.95 -7.01
N ASN A 1085 22.80 -26.35 -7.41
CA ASN A 1085 23.00 -25.72 -8.72
C ASN A 1085 24.02 -26.50 -9.56
N PRO A 1086 23.86 -26.57 -10.89
CA PRO A 1086 24.90 -27.11 -11.78
C PRO A 1086 26.06 -26.11 -11.92
N PRO A 1087 27.28 -26.58 -12.26
CA PRO A 1087 28.36 -25.69 -12.69
C PRO A 1087 28.03 -25.04 -14.05
N GLU A 1088 28.82 -24.03 -14.45
CA GLU A 1088 28.66 -23.34 -15.74
C GLU A 1088 28.63 -24.34 -16.92
N LEU A 1089 27.61 -24.23 -17.75
CA LEU A 1089 27.37 -25.13 -18.88
C LEU A 1089 27.78 -24.51 -20.22
N GLU A 1090 28.01 -23.19 -20.30
CA GLU A 1090 28.54 -22.52 -21.48
C GLU A 1090 30.06 -22.75 -21.61
N GLU A 1091 30.46 -23.37 -22.74
CA GLU A 1091 31.85 -23.75 -23.07
C GLU A 1091 32.79 -22.53 -23.13
N ALA A 1092 32.29 -21.39 -23.60
CA ALA A 1092 33.05 -20.13 -23.67
C ALA A 1092 33.05 -19.30 -22.37
N ARG A 1093 32.37 -19.78 -21.31
CA ARG A 1093 32.38 -19.14 -19.97
C ARG A 1093 33.02 -20.01 -18.88
N SER A 1094 33.29 -21.29 -19.16
CA SER A 1094 34.15 -22.09 -18.29
C SER A 1094 35.54 -21.45 -18.22
N ARG A 1095 36.17 -21.44 -17.04
CA ARG A 1095 37.50 -20.84 -16.89
C ARG A 1095 38.54 -21.55 -17.77
N PHE A 1096 38.46 -22.87 -17.88
CA PHE A 1096 39.27 -23.66 -18.81
C PHE A 1096 39.03 -23.31 -20.30
N GLY A 1097 37.80 -22.94 -20.69
CA GLY A 1097 37.51 -22.44 -22.03
C GLY A 1097 38.16 -21.08 -22.33
N VAL A 1098 38.22 -20.20 -21.33
CA VAL A 1098 38.98 -18.93 -21.40
C VAL A 1098 40.49 -19.20 -21.49
N TRP A 1099 41.00 -20.16 -20.72
CA TRP A 1099 42.40 -20.59 -20.81
C TRP A 1099 42.75 -21.13 -22.20
N LEU A 1100 41.92 -22.01 -22.78
CA LEU A 1100 42.11 -22.56 -24.13
C LEU A 1100 42.20 -21.45 -25.19
N GLU A 1101 41.31 -20.45 -25.18
CA GLU A 1101 41.35 -19.33 -26.11
C GLU A 1101 42.57 -18.40 -25.86
N SER A 1102 43.13 -18.38 -24.64
CA SER A 1102 44.38 -17.68 -24.35
C SER A 1102 45.62 -18.42 -24.90
N GLU A 1103 45.70 -19.74 -24.68
CA GLU A 1103 46.81 -20.57 -25.17
C GLU A 1103 46.79 -20.75 -26.69
N ARG A 1104 45.61 -20.73 -27.31
CA ARG A 1104 45.43 -20.64 -28.77
C ARG A 1104 46.10 -19.40 -29.39
N ARG A 1105 46.33 -18.35 -28.58
CA ARG A 1105 47.04 -17.12 -28.96
C ARG A 1105 48.51 -17.12 -28.52
N ASN A 1106 48.94 -18.05 -27.68
CA ASN A 1106 50.32 -18.18 -27.21
C ASN A 1106 51.23 -18.74 -28.32
N PRO A 1107 52.27 -18.02 -28.78
CA PRO A 1107 53.14 -18.48 -29.86
C PRO A 1107 53.95 -19.76 -29.53
N ARG A 1108 54.06 -20.14 -28.26
CA ARG A 1108 54.80 -21.34 -27.82
C ARG A 1108 53.95 -22.62 -27.82
N ALA A 1109 52.63 -22.50 -27.92
CA ALA A 1109 51.75 -23.61 -27.63
C ALA A 1109 51.72 -24.68 -28.73
N ALA A 1110 51.66 -25.95 -28.32
CA ALA A 1110 51.60 -27.10 -29.23
C ALA A 1110 50.22 -27.19 -29.90
N ARG A 1111 50.07 -26.51 -31.05
CA ARG A 1111 48.79 -26.34 -31.78
C ARG A 1111 47.98 -27.62 -32.00
N GLY A 1112 48.63 -28.78 -32.12
CA GLY A 1112 47.95 -30.08 -32.24
C GLY A 1112 47.29 -30.58 -30.94
N THR A 1113 47.90 -30.31 -29.79
CA THR A 1113 47.37 -30.73 -28.48
C THR A 1113 46.17 -29.88 -28.06
N ILE A 1114 46.20 -28.56 -28.31
CA ILE A 1114 45.09 -27.65 -28.00
C ILE A 1114 43.83 -28.03 -28.77
N GLY A 1115 43.90 -28.27 -30.09
CA GLY A 1115 42.72 -28.63 -30.89
C GLY A 1115 42.04 -29.93 -30.44
N LEU A 1116 42.80 -30.84 -29.81
CA LEU A 1116 42.24 -32.06 -29.21
C LEU A 1116 41.62 -31.79 -27.83
N MET A 1117 42.23 -30.94 -27.01
CA MET A 1117 41.61 -30.45 -25.76
C MET A 1117 40.30 -29.66 -26.02
N GLU A 1118 40.26 -28.80 -27.04
CA GLU A 1118 39.05 -28.06 -27.46
C GLU A 1118 37.89 -29.01 -27.80
N ASP A 1119 38.14 -30.07 -28.59
CA ASP A 1119 37.13 -31.05 -28.98
C ASP A 1119 36.65 -31.91 -27.80
N LEU A 1120 37.57 -32.35 -26.93
CA LEU A 1120 37.24 -33.07 -25.69
C LEU A 1120 36.42 -32.19 -24.73
N HIS A 1121 36.77 -30.92 -24.57
CA HIS A 1121 36.05 -29.98 -23.71
C HIS A 1121 34.62 -29.72 -24.22
N ARG A 1122 34.47 -29.50 -25.54
CA ARG A 1122 33.18 -29.36 -26.21
C ARG A 1122 32.28 -30.57 -26.00
N LYS A 1123 32.84 -31.78 -26.14
CA LYS A 1123 32.13 -33.04 -25.88
C LYS A 1123 31.69 -33.15 -24.42
N SER A 1124 32.54 -32.78 -23.46
CA SER A 1124 32.18 -32.71 -22.04
C SER A 1124 31.01 -31.76 -21.78
N HIS A 1125 31.05 -30.51 -22.28
CA HIS A 1125 29.95 -29.54 -22.10
C HIS A 1125 28.64 -30.00 -22.76
N GLN A 1126 28.70 -30.62 -23.94
CA GLN A 1126 27.51 -31.18 -24.60
C GLN A 1126 26.88 -32.33 -23.80
N ALA A 1127 27.68 -33.24 -23.25
CA ALA A 1127 27.20 -34.32 -22.37
C ALA A 1127 26.63 -33.76 -21.06
N ALA A 1128 27.30 -32.78 -20.44
CA ALA A 1128 26.85 -32.12 -19.20
C ALA A 1128 25.48 -31.42 -19.37
N ARG A 1129 25.29 -30.62 -20.43
CA ARG A 1129 24.00 -29.97 -20.74
C ARG A 1129 22.85 -30.99 -20.84
N ARG A 1130 23.10 -32.13 -21.49
CA ARG A 1130 22.13 -33.23 -21.62
C ARG A 1130 21.86 -33.91 -20.27
N ALA A 1131 22.89 -34.18 -19.47
CA ALA A 1131 22.76 -34.78 -18.13
C ALA A 1131 21.94 -33.89 -17.18
N VAL A 1132 22.25 -32.59 -17.12
CA VAL A 1132 21.50 -31.60 -16.31
C VAL A 1132 20.03 -31.53 -16.74
N THR A 1133 19.78 -31.56 -18.05
CA THR A 1133 18.40 -31.56 -18.60
C THR A 1133 17.62 -32.82 -18.24
N LEU A 1134 18.26 -34.00 -18.28
CA LEU A 1134 17.63 -35.26 -17.88
C LEU A 1134 17.36 -35.30 -16.37
N LYS A 1135 18.29 -34.81 -15.53
CA LYS A 1135 18.05 -34.68 -14.09
C LYS A 1135 16.87 -33.76 -13.77
N LYS A 1136 16.79 -32.59 -14.42
CA LYS A 1136 15.64 -31.67 -14.26
C LYS A 1136 14.30 -32.25 -14.73
N ARG A 1137 14.32 -33.38 -15.45
CA ARG A 1137 13.13 -34.15 -15.88
C ARG A 1137 12.94 -35.46 -15.10
N GLY A 1138 13.60 -35.63 -13.95
CA GLY A 1138 13.50 -36.83 -13.10
C GLY A 1138 14.16 -38.10 -13.65
N ARG A 1139 14.84 -38.03 -14.80
CA ARG A 1139 15.48 -39.19 -15.46
C ARG A 1139 16.89 -39.42 -14.92
N HIS A 1140 16.98 -39.67 -13.62
CA HIS A 1140 18.23 -39.70 -12.86
C HIS A 1140 19.24 -40.75 -13.36
N ALA A 1141 18.79 -41.96 -13.71
CA ALA A 1141 19.66 -43.02 -14.22
C ALA A 1141 20.34 -42.64 -15.55
N GLU A 1142 19.61 -42.00 -16.46
CA GLU A 1142 20.14 -41.56 -17.77
C GLU A 1142 21.03 -40.32 -17.64
N ALA A 1143 20.72 -39.44 -16.68
CA ALA A 1143 21.60 -38.34 -16.31
C ALA A 1143 22.95 -38.85 -15.75
N ALA A 1144 22.93 -39.92 -14.95
CA ALA A 1144 24.13 -40.58 -14.45
C ALA A 1144 24.93 -41.29 -15.56
N ALA A 1145 24.26 -41.97 -16.51
CA ALA A 1145 24.93 -42.62 -17.65
C ALA A 1145 25.72 -41.63 -18.53
N LEU A 1146 25.26 -40.37 -18.63
CA LEU A 1146 26.00 -39.32 -19.34
C LEU A 1146 27.21 -38.76 -18.56
N LEU A 1147 27.27 -38.93 -17.23
CA LEU A 1147 28.43 -38.53 -16.44
C LEU A 1147 29.67 -39.36 -16.82
N GLU A 1148 29.52 -40.64 -17.16
CA GLU A 1148 30.63 -41.44 -17.71
C GLU A 1148 31.24 -40.83 -18.97
N SER A 1149 30.42 -40.23 -19.84
CA SER A 1149 30.91 -39.59 -21.06
C SER A 1149 31.69 -38.30 -20.78
N VAL A 1150 31.40 -37.61 -19.67
CA VAL A 1150 32.17 -36.45 -19.20
C VAL A 1150 33.47 -36.91 -18.55
N LEU A 1151 33.42 -37.94 -17.70
CA LEU A 1151 34.60 -38.53 -17.05
C LEU A 1151 35.61 -39.04 -18.08
N LYS A 1152 35.18 -39.85 -19.06
CA LYS A 1152 36.05 -40.37 -20.14
C LYS A 1152 36.73 -39.27 -20.96
N ALA A 1153 36.07 -38.13 -21.16
CA ALA A 1153 36.66 -36.97 -21.83
C ALA A 1153 37.62 -36.19 -20.90
N SER A 1154 37.31 -36.11 -19.60
CA SER A 1154 38.21 -35.57 -18.57
C SER A 1154 39.50 -36.39 -18.44
N ASP A 1155 39.41 -37.71 -18.41
CA ASP A 1155 40.55 -38.63 -18.33
C ASP A 1155 41.47 -38.49 -19.56
N ALA A 1156 40.89 -38.29 -20.75
CA ALA A 1156 41.64 -37.99 -21.96
C ALA A 1156 42.35 -36.62 -21.89
N MET A 1157 41.68 -35.58 -21.38
CA MET A 1157 42.31 -34.27 -21.17
C MET A 1157 43.43 -34.32 -20.12
N GLN A 1158 43.23 -35.07 -19.02
CA GLN A 1158 44.25 -35.35 -17.99
C GLN A 1158 45.52 -35.96 -18.59
N ALA A 1159 45.38 -36.97 -19.46
CA ALA A 1159 46.52 -37.58 -20.14
C ALA A 1159 47.28 -36.59 -21.06
N HIS A 1160 46.59 -35.60 -21.63
CA HIS A 1160 47.22 -34.56 -22.45
C HIS A 1160 47.88 -33.45 -21.61
N PHE A 1161 47.32 -33.06 -20.47
CA PHE A 1161 48.00 -32.19 -19.50
C PHE A 1161 49.31 -32.84 -19.03
N GLU A 1162 49.28 -34.10 -18.61
CA GLU A 1162 50.47 -34.81 -18.15
C GLU A 1162 51.54 -34.99 -19.24
N ALA A 1163 51.15 -35.23 -20.50
CA ALA A 1163 52.10 -35.28 -21.61
C ALA A 1163 52.77 -33.91 -21.84
N SER A 1164 51.98 -32.83 -21.83
CA SER A 1164 52.48 -31.46 -21.99
C SER A 1164 53.46 -31.08 -20.86
N LEU A 1165 53.11 -31.37 -19.60
CA LEU A 1165 53.94 -31.08 -18.42
C LEU A 1165 55.21 -31.94 -18.36
N ARG A 1166 55.22 -33.14 -18.95
CA ARG A 1166 56.41 -34.01 -19.04
C ARG A 1166 57.31 -33.70 -20.25
N GLY A 1167 56.94 -32.74 -21.10
CA GLY A 1167 57.72 -32.35 -22.29
C GLY A 1167 57.83 -33.42 -23.38
N ALA A 1168 56.95 -34.42 -23.37
CA ALA A 1168 56.97 -35.56 -24.29
C ALA A 1168 55.62 -35.69 -25.01
N PRO A 1169 55.59 -35.98 -26.33
CA PRO A 1169 54.33 -36.09 -27.06
C PRO A 1169 53.48 -37.26 -26.52
N PRO A 1170 52.16 -37.08 -26.35
CA PRO A 1170 51.29 -38.14 -25.86
C PRO A 1170 51.29 -39.32 -26.84
N ALA A 1171 51.44 -40.54 -26.31
CA ALA A 1171 51.19 -41.74 -27.10
C ALA A 1171 49.70 -41.79 -27.48
N LEU A 1172 49.41 -41.70 -28.78
CA LEU A 1172 48.04 -41.76 -29.29
C LEU A 1172 47.39 -43.11 -28.89
N PRO A 1173 46.20 -43.10 -28.26
CA PRO A 1173 45.41 -44.32 -28.14
C PRO A 1173 45.01 -44.82 -29.55
N PRO A 1174 44.90 -46.15 -29.76
CA PRO A 1174 44.60 -46.69 -31.08
C PRO A 1174 43.23 -46.22 -31.58
N ALA A 1175 43.15 -45.85 -32.86
CA ALA A 1175 41.93 -45.33 -33.47
C ALA A 1175 40.83 -46.41 -33.52
N VAL A 1176 39.78 -46.24 -32.71
CA VAL A 1176 38.61 -47.13 -32.71
C VAL A 1176 37.69 -46.75 -33.86
N ALA A 1177 37.80 -47.47 -34.98
CA ALA A 1177 36.95 -47.34 -36.15
C ALA A 1177 35.74 -48.29 -36.07
N VAL A 1178 34.64 -47.82 -35.47
CA VAL A 1178 33.38 -48.55 -35.19
C VAL A 1178 32.26 -47.50 -35.22
N GLU A 1179 31.13 -47.62 -35.93
CA GLU A 1179 30.64 -48.66 -36.85
C GLU A 1179 29.58 -48.09 -37.82
N HIS A 1180 29.30 -48.81 -38.90
CA HIS A 1180 27.99 -48.78 -39.58
C HIS A 1180 27.76 -50.20 -40.13
N PRO A 1181 26.62 -50.84 -39.80
CA PRO A 1181 25.64 -51.12 -40.85
C PRO A 1181 24.15 -51.07 -40.42
N ASP A 1182 23.31 -50.84 -41.43
CA ASP A 1182 21.90 -51.23 -41.63
C ASP A 1182 20.91 -51.46 -40.47
N LEU A 1183 19.74 -50.79 -40.56
CA LEU A 1183 18.47 -51.52 -40.73
C LEU A 1183 17.39 -50.71 -41.48
N ALA A 1184 16.53 -51.44 -42.20
CA ALA A 1184 15.81 -51.02 -43.40
C ALA A 1184 14.60 -50.07 -43.27
N ARG A 1185 14.47 -49.23 -44.30
CA ARG A 1185 13.26 -48.73 -44.99
C ARG A 1185 11.86 -49.19 -44.49
N ILE A 1186 10.96 -48.21 -44.33
CA ILE A 1186 9.51 -48.32 -44.60
C ILE A 1186 9.11 -47.11 -45.48
N PRO A 1187 8.25 -47.23 -46.52
CA PRO A 1187 8.08 -46.19 -47.54
C PRO A 1187 7.02 -45.13 -47.25
N LEU A 1188 7.20 -43.94 -47.82
CA LEU A 1188 6.19 -42.88 -47.93
C LEU A 1188 5.40 -42.99 -49.26
N PRO A 1189 4.07 -42.78 -49.27
CA PRO A 1189 3.28 -42.71 -50.49
C PRO A 1189 3.42 -41.33 -51.17
N THR A 1190 3.35 -41.30 -52.51
CA THR A 1190 3.54 -40.09 -53.32
C THR A 1190 2.27 -39.67 -54.07
N ALA A 1191 1.74 -38.48 -53.75
CA ALA A 1191 0.77 -37.77 -54.58
C ALA A 1191 0.84 -36.25 -54.39
N LYS A 1192 1.43 -35.59 -55.39
CA LYS A 1192 0.93 -34.40 -56.13
C LYS A 1192 0.00 -33.43 -55.36
N VAL A 1193 0.51 -32.25 -54.99
CA VAL A 1193 0.67 -31.03 -55.83
C VAL A 1193 -0.62 -30.21 -55.94
N GLN A 1194 -0.64 -29.11 -55.19
CA GLN A 1194 -0.85 -27.77 -55.74
C GLN A 1194 0.16 -26.82 -55.07
#